data_AF-A0AAD6IZZ7-F1
#
_entry.id   AF-A0AAD6IZZ7-F1
#
_cell.length_a   1.000
_cell.length_b   1.000
_cell.length_c   1.000
_cell.angle_alpha   90.00
_cell.angle_beta   90.00
_cell.angle_gamma   90.00
#
_symmetry.space_group_name_H-M   'P 1'
#
loop_
_entity.id
_entity.type
_entity.pdbx_description
1 polymer ?
#
loop_
_entity_poly.entity_id
_entity_poly.type
_entity_poly.pdbx_seq_one_letter_code
_entity_poly.pdbx_strand_id
1 'polypeptide(L)'
;MASWKLAGAVLRGLRQSAQASVRQGGPTVSPMVQGAVRAGNARAVYGNIRTMASYTRNKPHVNIGTIGHVDHGKTTLTAAITKVQATKGLANFLEYAAIDKAPEERARGITISTAHLEYETANRHYSHVDCPGHADYIKNMISGAATMDGAIIVVAASDGQMPQTREHLLLARQVGVQKIVVFVNKVDAVDDLEMLELVEMEMRELLATYGFDGEETPIIMGSALCALEGRRQDIGEQKIDELLKAVDEWIPTPERDLDKPFLMPVEDVFSISGRGTVATGRVDRGILKKGEEVELVGVNPEPFKTTVTGMETFKKELDSAQAGDNSGLLLRGVKREDVKRGMVIAKPGTIKAVTKFLCSIYVLSKEEGGRHTGFGNHYRPQMYIRTADVAVGLKFPDGTPDIDGKMVNPGDNVEMVAELHHPMAIEPGVRFNIRPGRPAGGGNALSEFVEHVANQAAARHSRRPRTSSSGASGSTGAGKQPPKLTTAPSNKSLEEAVDELSFIDDLGLNTDDGPRVKLRDQLLGTEPGLDALLRRRLEEGRGEALFELGYEDNGDSMGFTKEEYDTAYRNLVEHLDALHAQCAVLQTANVDPEREEAPADGKGARAKLMVRQIPKSMEELLEIRVAVVGNVDAGKSTMLGVLVKGQLDDGRGKARVNLFRHKHEIESGRTSSVGMEIMGFDAQSQIVTSQAGRKLTWEEIGKKSAKVISFTDLAGHEKYLRTTVFGLLGTSPDYCLLMVAANNGLIGMSKEHLGIAVALNVPIMVVITKIDMTPPNILAQTITQITKILKSGGARKIPIFIKSKDEAISTATHFVSDRICPIFQVSNVTGEGLDFVRTFLNILPYHGQFDVNAPFEFYVNDTFSVPFVGTVVSGVVKSGVIHAGDQVLIGPDGLGNFISTQIRSIERKRIGVPGVTAGQSASFALRKVRRRDVRKGMVVLPKTDEPPPKASRQFVAEVMILSHATTIRKRYQAMLHVGPVSQTCSIIDLDRETVRTGDRALVAFKFVQRPEYILPGDKLLFREGRTKGLGVVKEIDYDGSRPLNPAMKAEEDAAGSQRDAEGEPRLTKEQKAEMHGKKDERMKYQTGTTRK
;
A
#
# COMPACT_ATOMS: atom_id res chain seq x y z
N MET A 1 -8.69 70.47 -1.54
CA MET A 1 -7.28 70.95 -1.54
C MET A 1 -6.55 70.77 -0.21
N ALA A 2 -7.08 71.17 0.96
CA ALA A 2 -6.33 71.18 2.23
C ALA A 2 -5.62 69.85 2.59
N SER A 3 -6.32 68.70 2.47
CA SER A 3 -5.78 67.35 2.71
C SER A 3 -4.45 67.06 1.97
N TRP A 4 -4.31 67.50 0.71
CA TRP A 4 -3.09 67.28 -0.08
C TRP A 4 -1.89 68.08 0.44
N LYS A 5 -2.10 69.27 1.00
CA LYS A 5 -1.03 70.04 1.66
C LYS A 5 -0.56 69.35 2.95
N LEU A 6 -1.48 68.71 3.69
CA LEU A 6 -1.16 67.95 4.89
C LEU A 6 -0.33 66.70 4.57
N ALA A 7 -0.75 65.90 3.58
CA ALA A 7 0.01 64.75 3.10
C ALA A 7 1.42 65.15 2.63
N GLY A 8 1.52 66.24 1.86
CA GLY A 8 2.80 66.81 1.41
C GLY A 8 3.67 67.43 2.52
N ALA A 9 3.18 67.57 3.75
CA ALA A 9 3.99 67.92 4.92
C ALA A 9 4.53 66.65 5.62
N VAL A 10 3.65 65.68 5.89
CA VAL A 10 4.01 64.39 6.50
C VAL A 10 5.06 63.63 5.66
N LEU A 11 4.91 63.63 4.33
CA LEU A 11 5.88 63.06 3.38
C LEU A 11 7.27 63.71 3.44
N ARG A 12 7.38 64.99 3.84
CA ARG A 12 8.68 65.67 4.00
C ARG A 12 9.33 65.35 5.34
N GLY A 13 8.55 65.28 6.43
CA GLY A 13 9.05 64.86 7.75
C GLY A 13 9.64 63.45 7.72
N LEU A 14 8.88 62.47 7.21
CA LEU A 14 9.34 61.07 7.08
C LEU A 14 10.64 60.94 6.26
N ARG A 15 10.80 61.74 5.20
CA ARG A 15 11.99 61.72 4.34
C ARG A 15 13.22 62.27 5.07
N GLN A 16 13.06 63.26 5.95
CA GLN A 16 14.13 63.76 6.81
C GLN A 16 14.52 62.75 7.90
N SER A 17 13.56 62.09 8.55
CA SER A 17 13.82 61.03 9.55
C SER A 17 14.58 59.84 8.95
N ALA A 18 14.27 59.44 7.71
CA ALA A 18 14.99 58.39 6.99
C ALA A 18 16.43 58.79 6.62
N GLN A 19 16.69 60.08 6.36
CA GLN A 19 18.06 60.57 6.10
C GLN A 19 18.89 60.74 7.38
N ALA A 20 18.27 61.08 8.50
CA ALA A 20 18.94 61.20 9.79
C ALA A 20 19.41 59.84 10.33
N SER A 21 18.55 58.82 10.27
CA SER A 21 18.87 57.46 10.74
C SER A 21 20.02 56.80 9.95
N VAL A 22 20.09 57.00 8.63
CA VAL A 22 21.21 56.52 7.80
C VAL A 22 22.55 57.21 8.14
N ARG A 23 22.54 58.44 8.69
CA ARG A 23 23.75 59.16 9.11
C ARG A 23 24.32 58.71 10.45
N GLN A 24 23.59 57.96 11.28
CA GLN A 24 24.00 57.61 12.65
C GLN A 24 24.51 56.17 12.84
N GLY A 25 24.66 55.38 11.75
CA GLY A 25 25.45 54.14 11.79
C GLY A 25 24.92 53.00 12.67
N GLY A 26 23.62 52.98 12.98
CA GLY A 26 23.01 51.96 13.84
C GLY A 26 23.08 50.53 13.26
N PRO A 27 23.34 49.50 14.08
CA PRO A 27 23.60 48.14 13.60
C PRO A 27 22.32 47.33 13.33
N THR A 28 21.68 47.54 12.17
CA THR A 28 20.78 46.55 11.48
C THR A 28 20.23 47.10 10.15
N VAL A 29 21.06 47.19 9.11
CA VAL A 29 20.59 47.50 7.74
C VAL A 29 21.25 46.56 6.74
N SER A 30 20.45 45.82 5.96
CA SER A 30 20.94 44.94 4.90
C SER A 30 21.65 45.73 3.79
N PRO A 31 22.77 45.23 3.23
CA PRO A 31 23.45 45.87 2.09
C PRO A 31 22.53 46.18 0.90
N MET A 32 21.51 45.33 0.69
CA MET A 32 20.53 45.51 -0.38
C MET A 32 19.68 46.79 -0.21
N VAL A 33 19.40 47.18 1.04
CA VAL A 33 18.66 48.42 1.37
C VAL A 33 19.55 49.64 1.15
N GLN A 34 20.83 49.58 1.52
CA GLN A 34 21.79 50.65 1.24
C GLN A 34 21.98 50.86 -0.28
N GLY A 35 22.02 49.77 -1.06
CA GLY A 35 22.02 49.83 -2.53
C GLY A 35 20.78 50.50 -3.10
N ALA A 36 19.58 50.09 -2.66
CA ALA A 36 18.31 50.66 -3.13
C ALA A 36 18.18 52.17 -2.84
N VAL A 37 18.65 52.62 -1.66
CA VAL A 37 18.66 54.04 -1.28
C VAL A 37 19.65 54.85 -2.14
N ARG A 38 20.84 54.31 -2.44
CA ARG A 38 21.81 54.96 -3.36
C ARG A 38 21.30 55.03 -4.80
N ALA A 39 20.51 54.05 -5.25
CA ALA A 39 19.94 53.99 -6.59
C ALA A 39 18.70 54.90 -6.79
N GLY A 40 18.25 55.65 -5.77
CA GLY A 40 17.15 56.62 -5.87
C GLY A 40 15.76 56.04 -6.16
N ASN A 41 15.62 54.71 -6.21
CA ASN A 41 14.46 54.05 -6.80
C ASN A 41 13.30 53.88 -5.79
N ALA A 42 12.60 54.99 -5.52
CA ALA A 42 11.60 55.11 -4.44
C ALA A 42 10.50 54.03 -4.44
N ARG A 43 10.15 53.47 -5.60
CA ARG A 43 9.06 52.48 -5.74
C ARG A 43 9.31 51.19 -4.94
N ALA A 44 10.58 50.84 -4.67
CA ALA A 44 10.94 49.68 -3.85
C ALA A 44 10.75 49.88 -2.34
N VAL A 45 10.69 51.13 -1.86
CA VAL A 45 10.61 51.45 -0.41
C VAL A 45 9.17 51.42 0.10
N TYR A 46 8.18 51.65 -0.76
CA TYR A 46 6.76 51.75 -0.37
C TYR A 46 6.04 50.40 -0.17
N GLY A 47 6.67 49.26 -0.45
CA GLY A 47 6.00 47.95 -0.51
C GLY A 47 5.42 47.39 0.80
N ASN A 48 5.72 47.97 1.96
CA ASN A 48 5.45 47.38 3.29
C ASN A 48 4.53 48.20 4.22
N ILE A 49 3.71 49.11 3.70
CA ILE A 49 2.64 49.75 4.48
C ILE A 49 1.27 49.20 4.04
N ARG A 50 0.74 48.22 4.78
CA ARG A 50 -0.64 47.75 4.61
C ARG A 50 -1.62 48.84 5.01
N THR A 51 -2.28 49.44 4.03
CA THR A 51 -3.60 50.05 4.22
C THR A 51 -4.64 48.93 4.07
N MET A 52 -5.31 48.55 5.16
CA MET A 52 -6.35 47.52 5.12
C MET A 52 -7.68 48.15 4.67
N ALA A 53 -8.36 47.51 3.72
CA ALA A 53 -9.67 47.95 3.28
C ALA A 53 -10.76 47.53 4.28
N SER A 54 -11.83 48.31 4.36
CA SER A 54 -13.08 47.93 5.05
C SER A 54 -13.91 47.05 4.11
N TYR A 55 -14.65 46.08 4.66
CA TYR A 55 -15.60 45.26 3.91
C TYR A 55 -16.99 45.90 3.87
N THR A 56 -17.58 46.06 2.68
CA THR A 56 -18.90 46.68 2.50
C THR A 56 -19.89 45.65 1.93
N ARG A 57 -20.94 45.32 2.70
CA ARG A 57 -21.98 44.34 2.31
C ARG A 57 -22.96 44.94 1.29
N ASN A 58 -22.56 44.94 0.00
CA ASN A 58 -23.37 45.49 -1.10
C ASN A 58 -24.25 44.46 -1.84
N LYS A 59 -24.01 43.16 -1.64
CA LYS A 59 -24.70 42.05 -2.33
C LYS A 59 -25.07 40.92 -1.35
N PRO A 60 -26.07 40.08 -1.66
CA PRO A 60 -26.30 38.83 -0.92
C PRO A 60 -25.07 37.93 -0.97
N HIS A 61 -24.65 37.38 0.18
CA HIS A 61 -23.50 36.51 0.32
C HIS A 61 -23.93 35.04 0.40
N VAL A 62 -23.33 34.17 -0.40
CA VAL A 62 -23.54 32.72 -0.42
C VAL A 62 -22.21 31.99 -0.27
N ASN A 63 -22.17 30.93 0.53
CA ASN A 63 -21.00 30.08 0.67
C ASN A 63 -21.18 28.85 -0.23
N ILE A 64 -20.22 28.58 -1.11
CA ILE A 64 -20.24 27.43 -2.03
C ILE A 64 -18.88 26.73 -2.06
N GLY A 65 -18.78 25.59 -2.74
CA GLY A 65 -17.50 24.94 -2.91
C GLY A 65 -17.49 23.75 -3.86
N THR A 66 -16.30 23.39 -4.31
CA THR A 66 -16.04 22.32 -5.28
C THR A 66 -15.88 20.96 -4.62
N ILE A 67 -16.67 19.97 -5.05
CA ILE A 67 -16.62 18.57 -4.59
C ILE A 67 -16.50 17.61 -5.79
N GLY A 68 -16.20 16.33 -5.55
CA GLY A 68 -15.93 15.33 -6.60
C GLY A 68 -14.53 14.70 -6.52
N HIS A 69 -14.31 13.66 -7.34
CA HIS A 69 -13.13 12.78 -7.31
C HIS A 69 -11.78 13.49 -7.52
N VAL A 70 -10.68 12.78 -7.23
CA VAL A 70 -9.30 13.21 -7.53
C VAL A 70 -9.16 13.48 -9.03
N ASP A 71 -8.30 14.42 -9.43
CA ASP A 71 -7.93 14.72 -10.83
C ASP A 71 -9.09 15.09 -11.79
N HIS A 72 -10.32 15.21 -11.30
CA HIS A 72 -11.46 15.79 -12.02
C HIS A 72 -11.35 17.32 -12.20
N GLY A 73 -10.33 17.97 -11.59
CA GLY A 73 -9.99 19.38 -11.84
C GLY A 73 -10.77 20.41 -11.02
N LYS A 74 -11.17 20.09 -9.77
CA LYS A 74 -11.81 21.02 -8.82
C LYS A 74 -11.03 22.34 -8.65
N THR A 75 -9.79 22.26 -8.16
CA THR A 75 -8.90 23.40 -7.96
C THR A 75 -8.64 24.18 -9.27
N THR A 76 -8.62 23.47 -10.41
CA THR A 76 -8.55 24.09 -11.76
C THR A 76 -9.80 24.90 -12.09
N LEU A 77 -11.00 24.38 -11.78
CA LEU A 77 -12.27 25.08 -11.95
C LEU A 77 -12.35 26.30 -11.05
N THR A 78 -11.97 26.18 -9.78
CA THR A 78 -11.97 27.32 -8.86
C THR A 78 -10.96 28.40 -9.27
N ALA A 79 -9.78 28.02 -9.76
CA ALA A 79 -8.83 28.95 -10.37
C ALA A 79 -9.43 29.64 -11.62
N ALA A 80 -10.06 28.89 -12.51
CA ALA A 80 -10.71 29.42 -13.72
C ALA A 80 -11.83 30.42 -13.40
N ILE A 81 -12.68 30.11 -12.41
CA ILE A 81 -13.72 31.02 -11.93
C ILE A 81 -13.13 32.34 -11.43
N THR A 82 -12.09 32.30 -10.58
CA THR A 82 -11.44 33.54 -10.10
C THR A 82 -10.76 34.31 -11.23
N LYS A 83 -10.23 33.64 -12.25
CA LYS A 83 -9.65 34.29 -13.45
C LYS A 83 -10.72 35.03 -14.24
N VAL A 84 -11.80 34.34 -14.63
CA VAL A 84 -12.87 34.92 -15.46
C VAL A 84 -13.52 36.11 -14.73
N GLN A 85 -13.84 35.97 -13.44
CA GLN A 85 -14.41 37.09 -12.68
C GLN A 85 -13.40 38.23 -12.42
N ALA A 86 -12.10 37.95 -12.36
CA ALA A 86 -11.08 39.00 -12.28
C ALA A 86 -10.94 39.82 -13.58
N THR A 87 -11.13 39.21 -14.77
CA THR A 87 -11.17 39.99 -16.04
C THR A 87 -12.31 41.01 -16.06
N LYS A 88 -13.39 40.74 -15.30
CA LYS A 88 -14.57 41.61 -15.13
C LYS A 88 -14.44 42.57 -13.96
N GLY A 89 -13.32 42.56 -13.22
CA GLY A 89 -13.11 43.36 -12.02
C GLY A 89 -13.90 42.89 -10.79
N LEU A 90 -14.48 41.69 -10.82
CA LEU A 90 -15.35 41.11 -9.77
C LEU A 90 -14.63 40.10 -8.87
N ALA A 91 -13.34 39.87 -9.06
CA ALA A 91 -12.51 39.01 -8.21
C ALA A 91 -11.05 39.46 -8.19
N ASN A 92 -10.30 39.02 -7.18
CA ASN A 92 -8.84 39.06 -7.22
C ASN A 92 -8.34 37.70 -7.71
N PHE A 93 -7.75 37.65 -8.92
CA PHE A 93 -7.23 36.39 -9.46
C PHE A 93 -6.14 35.81 -8.55
N LEU A 94 -6.23 34.51 -8.30
CA LEU A 94 -5.20 33.72 -7.64
C LEU A 94 -4.83 32.56 -8.55
N GLU A 95 -3.56 32.49 -8.94
CA GLU A 95 -3.03 31.38 -9.74
C GLU A 95 -3.24 30.04 -9.02
N TYR A 96 -3.35 28.95 -9.80
CA TYR A 96 -3.48 27.58 -9.29
C TYR A 96 -2.47 27.27 -8.17
N ALA A 97 -1.19 27.59 -8.39
CA ALA A 97 -0.11 27.41 -7.41
C ALA A 97 -0.22 28.31 -6.17
N ALA A 98 -1.03 29.37 -6.20
CA ALA A 98 -1.34 30.23 -5.06
C ALA A 98 -2.58 29.79 -4.28
N ILE A 99 -3.33 28.79 -4.78
CA ILE A 99 -4.41 28.10 -4.05
C ILE A 99 -3.83 26.97 -3.21
N ASP A 100 -3.06 26.06 -3.84
CA ASP A 100 -2.24 25.02 -3.19
C ASP A 100 -1.04 25.66 -2.47
N LYS A 101 -1.26 26.08 -1.22
CA LYS A 101 -0.29 26.87 -0.44
C LYS A 101 0.66 26.01 0.37
N ALA A 102 0.27 24.81 0.78
CA ALA A 102 1.10 23.98 1.62
C ALA A 102 2.26 23.36 0.81
N PRO A 103 3.49 23.30 1.36
CA PRO A 103 4.59 22.56 0.74
C PRO A 103 4.24 21.08 0.47
N GLU A 104 3.37 20.49 1.30
CA GLU A 104 2.89 19.11 1.11
C GLU A 104 1.88 18.93 -0.03
N GLU A 105 1.08 19.96 -0.37
CA GLU A 105 0.15 19.91 -1.50
C GLU A 105 0.94 19.90 -2.81
N ARG A 106 1.83 20.90 -2.95
CA ARG A 106 2.72 21.04 -4.11
C ARG A 106 3.67 19.86 -4.30
N ALA A 107 4.09 19.20 -3.22
CA ALA A 107 4.93 18.00 -3.28
C ALA A 107 4.16 16.69 -3.55
N ARG A 108 2.81 16.71 -3.55
CA ARG A 108 1.97 15.52 -3.79
C ARG A 108 1.01 15.67 -4.98
N GLY A 109 0.86 16.87 -5.54
CA GLY A 109 -0.02 17.16 -6.68
C GLY A 109 -1.52 17.13 -6.33
N ILE A 110 -1.87 17.21 -5.05
CA ILE A 110 -3.27 17.11 -4.57
C ILE A 110 -3.55 18.14 -3.48
N THR A 111 -4.75 18.71 -3.50
CA THR A 111 -5.31 19.54 -2.42
C THR A 111 -5.37 18.74 -1.12
N ILE A 112 -5.00 19.35 0.02
CA ILE A 112 -4.98 18.71 1.35
C ILE A 112 -5.80 19.52 2.36
N SER A 113 -5.61 20.84 2.35
CA SER A 113 -6.32 21.82 3.15
C SER A 113 -7.51 22.42 2.39
N THR A 114 -8.50 22.96 3.11
CA THR A 114 -9.62 23.69 2.52
C THR A 114 -9.19 25.09 2.13
N ALA A 115 -9.32 25.45 0.85
CA ALA A 115 -8.92 26.77 0.37
C ALA A 115 -10.13 27.70 0.24
N HIS A 116 -10.22 28.70 1.14
CA HIS A 116 -11.23 29.76 1.07
C HIS A 116 -10.79 30.87 0.10
N LEU A 117 -11.69 31.23 -0.82
CA LEU A 117 -11.49 32.15 -1.94
C LEU A 117 -12.70 33.10 -2.08
N GLU A 118 -12.51 34.25 -2.73
CA GLU A 118 -13.50 35.33 -2.83
C GLU A 118 -13.72 35.74 -4.30
N TYR A 119 -14.98 35.79 -4.74
CA TYR A 119 -15.39 36.41 -6.00
C TYR A 119 -16.85 36.86 -5.95
N GLU A 120 -17.25 37.74 -6.86
CA GLU A 120 -18.63 38.20 -7.02
C GLU A 120 -19.16 37.89 -8.43
N THR A 121 -20.48 37.75 -8.58
CA THR A 121 -21.18 37.90 -9.87
C THR A 121 -21.78 39.30 -9.95
N ALA A 122 -22.62 39.58 -10.96
CA ALA A 122 -23.44 40.79 -10.95
C ALA A 122 -24.40 40.82 -9.74
N ASN A 123 -24.96 39.66 -9.40
CA ASN A 123 -26.06 39.53 -8.43
C ASN A 123 -25.57 39.29 -6.99
N ARG A 124 -24.56 38.44 -6.80
CA ARG A 124 -24.19 37.89 -5.48
C ARG A 124 -22.69 37.91 -5.19
N HIS A 125 -22.34 37.85 -3.92
CA HIS A 125 -20.98 37.65 -3.42
C HIS A 125 -20.80 36.18 -3.00
N TYR A 126 -19.66 35.59 -3.34
CA TYR A 126 -19.35 34.20 -3.06
C TYR A 126 -18.10 34.03 -2.21
N SER A 127 -18.28 33.30 -1.10
CA SER A 127 -17.19 32.60 -0.43
C SER A 127 -17.08 31.20 -1.04
N HIS A 128 -15.95 30.87 -1.65
CA HIS A 128 -15.75 29.58 -2.29
C HIS A 128 -14.75 28.74 -1.49
N VAL A 129 -15.13 27.51 -1.15
CA VAL A 129 -14.30 26.54 -0.41
C VAL A 129 -13.91 25.39 -1.34
N ASP A 130 -12.67 25.36 -1.81
CA ASP A 130 -12.17 24.20 -2.57
C ASP A 130 -11.86 23.04 -1.61
N CYS A 131 -12.46 21.87 -1.87
CA CYS A 131 -12.38 20.71 -1.00
C CYS A 131 -11.51 19.58 -1.59
N PRO A 132 -10.69 18.90 -0.78
CA PRO A 132 -9.83 17.82 -1.25
C PRO A 132 -10.65 16.61 -1.73
N GLY A 133 -10.38 16.13 -2.95
CA GLY A 133 -11.07 14.99 -3.56
C GLY A 133 -10.50 13.60 -3.22
N HIS A 134 -9.39 13.55 -2.48
CA HIS A 134 -8.66 12.32 -2.21
C HIS A 134 -9.11 11.68 -0.89
N ALA A 135 -9.42 10.38 -0.91
CA ALA A 135 -10.04 9.64 0.20
C ALA A 135 -9.34 9.80 1.57
N ASP A 136 -8.00 9.80 1.60
CA ASP A 136 -7.24 10.01 2.85
C ASP A 136 -7.54 11.36 3.56
N TYR A 137 -8.18 12.32 2.87
CA TYR A 137 -8.46 13.69 3.34
C TYR A 137 -9.96 14.02 3.49
N ILE A 138 -10.85 13.03 3.43
CA ILE A 138 -12.32 13.25 3.56
C ILE A 138 -12.70 14.00 4.84
N LYS A 139 -11.91 13.88 5.93
CA LYS A 139 -12.12 14.68 7.16
C LYS A 139 -12.14 16.20 6.91
N ASN A 140 -11.32 16.70 5.99
CA ASN A 140 -11.27 18.11 5.64
C ASN A 140 -12.42 18.48 4.69
N MET A 141 -12.79 17.58 3.77
CA MET A 141 -13.98 17.78 2.93
C MET A 141 -15.27 17.85 3.76
N ILE A 142 -15.46 17.00 4.77
CA ILE A 142 -16.66 17.02 5.63
C ILE A 142 -16.79 18.39 6.34
N SER A 143 -15.70 18.92 6.91
CA SER A 143 -15.76 20.25 7.55
C SER A 143 -15.91 21.40 6.55
N GLY A 144 -15.31 21.32 5.36
CA GLY A 144 -15.53 22.31 4.31
C GLY A 144 -16.97 22.30 3.79
N ALA A 145 -17.53 21.12 3.47
CA ALA A 145 -18.90 20.95 3.02
C ALA A 145 -19.93 21.39 4.06
N ALA A 146 -19.64 21.23 5.36
CA ALA A 146 -20.47 21.74 6.45
C ALA A 146 -20.53 23.29 6.50
N THR A 147 -19.69 24.01 5.74
CA THR A 147 -19.77 25.47 5.58
C THR A 147 -20.49 25.91 4.29
N MET A 148 -20.91 24.99 3.42
CA MET A 148 -21.52 25.29 2.12
C MET A 148 -23.04 25.42 2.21
N ASP A 149 -23.60 26.46 1.56
CA ASP A 149 -25.03 26.63 1.32
C ASP A 149 -25.49 25.83 0.06
N GLY A 150 -24.58 25.69 -0.92
CA GLY A 150 -24.72 24.85 -2.10
C GLY A 150 -23.35 24.39 -2.61
N ALA A 151 -23.28 23.32 -3.41
CA ALA A 151 -22.00 22.80 -3.91
C ALA A 151 -21.94 22.71 -5.45
N ILE A 152 -20.72 22.74 -5.98
CA ILE A 152 -20.43 22.45 -7.40
C ILE A 152 -19.75 21.08 -7.43
N ILE A 153 -20.37 20.07 -8.04
CA ILE A 153 -19.75 18.75 -8.19
C ILE A 153 -19.05 18.63 -9.55
N VAL A 154 -17.77 18.31 -9.51
CA VAL A 154 -16.88 18.30 -10.67
C VAL A 154 -16.62 16.86 -11.12
N VAL A 155 -17.01 16.57 -12.35
CA VAL A 155 -16.96 15.25 -12.98
C VAL A 155 -16.08 15.37 -14.23
N ALA A 156 -15.18 14.43 -14.49
CA ALA A 156 -14.41 14.44 -15.73
C ALA A 156 -15.16 13.67 -16.83
N ALA A 157 -15.33 14.28 -18.00
CA ALA A 157 -15.97 13.69 -19.17
C ALA A 157 -15.36 12.33 -19.57
N SER A 158 -14.04 12.18 -19.43
CA SER A 158 -13.31 10.95 -19.72
C SER A 158 -13.47 9.84 -18.67
N ASP A 159 -13.87 10.18 -17.45
CA ASP A 159 -13.74 9.31 -16.27
C ASP A 159 -15.12 8.93 -15.66
N GLY A 160 -16.18 9.67 -15.97
CA GLY A 160 -17.55 9.42 -15.48
C GLY A 160 -17.70 9.57 -13.96
N GLN A 161 -18.75 8.97 -13.38
CA GLN A 161 -18.96 9.03 -11.93
C GLN A 161 -18.08 8.02 -11.15
N MET A 162 -16.91 8.50 -10.74
CA MET A 162 -15.97 7.75 -9.89
C MET A 162 -16.44 7.59 -8.43
N PRO A 163 -15.91 6.63 -7.63
CA PRO A 163 -16.44 6.30 -6.30
C PRO A 163 -16.52 7.47 -5.31
N GLN A 164 -15.52 8.35 -5.32
CA GLN A 164 -15.52 9.56 -4.48
C GLN A 164 -16.57 10.58 -4.92
N THR A 165 -17.01 10.60 -6.19
CA THR A 165 -18.16 11.41 -6.62
C THR A 165 -19.42 10.99 -5.84
N ARG A 166 -19.62 9.68 -5.69
CA ARG A 166 -20.71 9.09 -4.87
C ARG A 166 -20.58 9.45 -3.39
N GLU A 167 -19.39 9.23 -2.80
CA GLU A 167 -19.15 9.54 -1.39
C GLU A 167 -19.29 11.04 -1.07
N HIS A 168 -18.87 11.91 -1.99
CA HIS A 168 -19.01 13.36 -1.83
C HIS A 168 -20.48 13.82 -1.91
N LEU A 169 -21.31 13.25 -2.80
CA LEU A 169 -22.76 13.53 -2.82
C LEU A 169 -23.43 13.13 -1.51
N LEU A 170 -23.19 11.90 -1.07
CA LEU A 170 -23.74 11.37 0.19
C LEU A 170 -23.35 12.24 1.39
N LEU A 171 -22.07 12.62 1.52
CA LEU A 171 -21.59 13.45 2.61
C LEU A 171 -22.12 14.89 2.53
N ALA A 172 -22.21 15.48 1.34
CA ALA A 172 -22.80 16.81 1.14
C ALA A 172 -24.28 16.82 1.60
N ARG A 173 -25.06 15.80 1.22
CA ARG A 173 -26.46 15.65 1.66
C ARG A 173 -26.58 15.51 3.19
N GLN A 174 -25.68 14.75 3.81
CA GLN A 174 -25.65 14.54 5.26
C GLN A 174 -25.35 15.84 6.04
N VAL A 175 -24.31 16.59 5.64
CA VAL A 175 -23.95 17.85 6.32
C VAL A 175 -24.96 18.98 6.08
N GLY A 176 -25.85 18.85 5.09
CA GLY A 176 -27.04 19.70 4.92
C GLY A 176 -27.15 20.42 3.58
N VAL A 177 -26.24 20.19 2.62
CA VAL A 177 -26.29 20.78 1.28
C VAL A 177 -27.57 20.32 0.58
N GLN A 178 -28.42 21.27 0.18
CA GLN A 178 -29.74 20.99 -0.41
C GLN A 178 -29.74 21.03 -1.95
N LYS A 179 -28.99 21.97 -2.54
CA LYS A 179 -28.88 22.19 -3.98
C LYS A 179 -27.42 22.10 -4.43
N ILE A 180 -27.21 21.47 -5.59
CA ILE A 180 -25.90 21.22 -6.21
C ILE A 180 -26.01 21.57 -7.69
N VAL A 181 -24.92 22.07 -8.29
CA VAL A 181 -24.74 22.21 -9.75
C VAL A 181 -23.65 21.25 -10.20
N VAL A 182 -23.82 20.58 -11.35
CA VAL A 182 -22.79 19.69 -11.91
C VAL A 182 -21.95 20.45 -12.93
N PHE A 183 -20.63 20.30 -12.87
CA PHE A 183 -19.72 20.72 -13.93
C PHE A 183 -18.98 19.51 -14.51
N VAL A 184 -19.32 19.14 -15.74
CA VAL A 184 -18.64 18.10 -16.52
C VAL A 184 -17.43 18.74 -17.19
N ASN A 185 -16.26 18.53 -16.58
CA ASN A 185 -14.96 19.09 -16.94
C ASN A 185 -14.20 18.19 -17.92
N LYS A 186 -13.10 18.70 -18.48
CA LYS A 186 -12.23 18.02 -19.46
C LYS A 186 -12.92 17.70 -20.81
N VAL A 187 -13.94 18.45 -21.21
CA VAL A 187 -14.57 18.29 -22.54
C VAL A 187 -13.56 18.58 -23.69
N ASP A 188 -12.45 19.24 -23.41
CA ASP A 188 -11.31 19.37 -24.34
C ASP A 188 -10.52 18.08 -24.59
N ALA A 189 -10.81 17.00 -23.86
CA ALA A 189 -10.17 15.69 -23.98
C ALA A 189 -11.12 14.58 -24.46
N VAL A 190 -12.35 14.92 -24.88
CA VAL A 190 -13.38 13.98 -25.36
C VAL A 190 -13.98 14.54 -26.65
N ASP A 191 -13.73 13.87 -27.78
CA ASP A 191 -14.25 14.24 -29.11
C ASP A 191 -15.61 13.59 -29.45
N ASP A 192 -16.16 12.78 -28.55
CA ASP A 192 -17.35 11.94 -28.75
C ASP A 192 -18.56 12.48 -27.98
N LEU A 193 -19.67 12.77 -28.69
CA LEU A 193 -20.91 13.25 -28.08
C LEU A 193 -21.65 12.15 -27.30
N GLU A 194 -21.61 10.89 -27.75
CA GLU A 194 -22.33 9.79 -27.10
C GLU A 194 -21.78 9.55 -25.68
N MET A 195 -20.47 9.77 -25.49
CA MET A 195 -19.83 9.74 -24.17
C MET A 195 -20.29 10.88 -23.26
N LEU A 196 -20.51 12.08 -23.80
CA LEU A 196 -20.96 13.25 -23.02
C LEU A 196 -22.42 13.08 -22.56
N GLU A 197 -23.29 12.63 -23.46
CA GLU A 197 -24.69 12.32 -23.15
C GLU A 197 -24.80 11.19 -22.10
N LEU A 198 -23.98 10.14 -22.23
CA LEU A 198 -23.93 9.06 -21.23
C LEU A 198 -23.48 9.55 -19.85
N VAL A 199 -22.45 10.40 -19.77
CA VAL A 199 -21.97 10.98 -18.50
C VAL A 199 -23.01 11.93 -17.88
N GLU A 200 -23.82 12.62 -18.69
CA GLU A 200 -24.97 13.35 -18.19
C GLU A 200 -26.01 12.41 -17.57
N MET A 201 -26.44 11.38 -18.30
CA MET A 201 -27.43 10.40 -17.83
C MET A 201 -26.99 9.71 -16.52
N GLU A 202 -25.74 9.24 -16.43
CA GLU A 202 -25.21 8.64 -15.19
C GLU A 202 -25.26 9.63 -14.02
N MET A 203 -25.00 10.92 -14.25
CA MET A 203 -25.03 11.93 -13.19
C MET A 203 -26.46 12.27 -12.74
N ARG A 204 -27.45 12.24 -13.62
CA ARG A 204 -28.86 12.45 -13.28
C ARG A 204 -29.39 11.32 -12.38
N GLU A 205 -29.13 10.07 -12.75
CA GLU A 205 -29.46 8.88 -11.94
C GLU A 205 -28.76 8.93 -10.57
N LEU A 206 -27.48 9.32 -10.55
CA LEU A 206 -26.70 9.38 -9.30
C LEU A 206 -27.18 10.49 -8.35
N LEU A 207 -27.59 11.65 -8.88
CA LEU A 207 -28.18 12.72 -8.08
C LEU A 207 -29.50 12.27 -7.44
N ALA A 208 -30.40 11.67 -8.23
CA ALA A 208 -31.65 11.11 -7.73
C ALA A 208 -31.42 10.05 -6.65
N THR A 209 -30.45 9.16 -6.85
CA THR A 209 -30.05 8.11 -5.89
C THR A 209 -29.65 8.68 -4.52
N TYR A 210 -28.98 9.84 -4.47
CA TYR A 210 -28.60 10.51 -3.22
C TYR A 210 -29.61 11.57 -2.74
N GLY A 211 -30.83 11.55 -3.27
CA GLY A 211 -31.92 12.44 -2.86
C GLY A 211 -31.74 13.90 -3.29
N PHE A 212 -30.92 14.16 -4.30
CA PHE A 212 -30.91 15.42 -5.04
C PHE A 212 -31.86 15.34 -6.24
N ASP A 213 -32.11 16.49 -6.84
CA ASP A 213 -33.01 16.64 -7.98
C ASP A 213 -32.26 16.24 -9.26
N GLY A 214 -32.51 15.03 -9.78
CA GLY A 214 -31.77 14.49 -10.93
C GLY A 214 -32.17 15.10 -12.28
N GLU A 215 -33.42 15.53 -12.42
CA GLU A 215 -33.95 16.09 -13.68
C GLU A 215 -33.68 17.60 -13.79
N GLU A 216 -33.96 18.37 -12.73
CA GLU A 216 -33.88 19.84 -12.80
C GLU A 216 -32.51 20.41 -12.35
N THR A 217 -31.59 19.60 -11.81
CA THR A 217 -30.22 20.07 -11.51
C THR A 217 -29.50 20.50 -12.79
N PRO A 218 -28.95 21.73 -12.88
CA PRO A 218 -28.15 22.16 -14.01
C PRO A 218 -26.84 21.33 -14.13
N ILE A 219 -26.58 20.84 -15.34
CA ILE A 219 -25.36 20.12 -15.71
C ILE A 219 -24.66 20.92 -16.82
N ILE A 220 -23.49 21.49 -16.50
CA ILE A 220 -22.75 22.35 -17.43
C ILE A 220 -21.50 21.61 -17.92
N MET A 221 -21.43 21.38 -19.23
CA MET A 221 -20.29 20.73 -19.89
C MET A 221 -19.26 21.77 -20.36
N GLY A 222 -17.97 21.56 -20.06
CA GLY A 222 -16.90 22.44 -20.49
C GLY A 222 -15.48 22.01 -20.08
N SER A 223 -14.55 22.97 -20.12
CA SER A 223 -13.14 22.77 -19.75
C SER A 223 -12.62 23.93 -18.91
N ALA A 224 -12.41 23.66 -17.62
CA ALA A 224 -11.76 24.58 -16.70
C ALA A 224 -10.33 24.92 -17.14
N LEU A 225 -9.63 23.98 -17.79
CA LEU A 225 -8.27 24.20 -18.28
C LEU A 225 -8.26 25.19 -19.45
N CYS A 226 -9.16 25.03 -20.43
CA CYS A 226 -9.31 25.98 -21.54
C CYS A 226 -9.63 27.39 -21.02
N ALA A 227 -10.56 27.54 -20.07
CA ALA A 227 -10.86 28.82 -19.43
C ALA A 227 -9.65 29.42 -18.68
N LEU A 228 -8.92 28.60 -17.91
CA LEU A 228 -7.73 29.04 -17.16
C LEU A 228 -6.61 29.52 -18.11
N GLU A 229 -6.42 28.84 -19.24
CA GLU A 229 -5.40 29.19 -20.24
C GLU A 229 -5.84 30.26 -21.25
N GLY A 230 -7.14 30.54 -21.39
CA GLY A 230 -7.68 31.45 -22.40
C GLY A 230 -7.73 30.83 -23.81
N ARG A 231 -7.86 29.51 -23.89
CA ARG A 231 -8.06 28.76 -25.14
C ARG A 231 -9.54 28.38 -25.27
N ARG A 232 -10.03 28.18 -26.51
CA ARG A 232 -11.39 27.67 -26.83
C ARG A 232 -12.50 28.26 -25.94
N GLN A 233 -12.88 29.52 -26.18
CA GLN A 233 -13.90 30.21 -25.37
C GLN A 233 -15.26 29.51 -25.38
N ASP A 234 -15.56 28.73 -26.44
CA ASP A 234 -16.73 27.87 -26.64
C ASP A 234 -16.96 26.86 -25.51
N ILE A 235 -15.89 26.22 -25.03
CA ILE A 235 -15.94 25.26 -23.91
C ILE A 235 -15.25 25.79 -22.64
N GLY A 236 -14.50 26.88 -22.76
CA GLY A 236 -13.78 27.53 -21.67
C GLY A 236 -14.62 28.64 -21.02
N GLU A 237 -14.27 29.90 -21.31
CA GLU A 237 -14.76 31.07 -20.57
C GLU A 237 -16.29 31.22 -20.61
N GLN A 238 -16.95 30.88 -21.74
CA GLN A 238 -18.42 30.93 -21.84
C GLN A 238 -19.10 29.90 -20.92
N LYS A 239 -18.51 28.72 -20.73
CA LYS A 239 -19.02 27.68 -19.84
C LYS A 239 -18.77 27.96 -18.36
N ILE A 240 -17.76 28.76 -18.03
CA ILE A 240 -17.60 29.33 -16.68
C ILE A 240 -18.71 30.35 -16.38
N ASP A 241 -19.08 31.18 -17.36
CA ASP A 241 -20.18 32.13 -17.21
C ASP A 241 -21.55 31.44 -17.11
N GLU A 242 -21.77 30.40 -17.91
CA GLU A 242 -22.98 29.55 -17.85
C GLU A 242 -23.08 28.83 -16.50
N LEU A 243 -21.96 28.29 -15.98
CA LEU A 243 -21.88 27.73 -14.63
C LEU A 243 -22.20 28.76 -13.54
N LEU A 244 -21.61 29.96 -13.62
CA LEU A 244 -21.86 31.00 -12.63
C LEU A 244 -23.31 31.51 -12.68
N LYS A 245 -23.92 31.57 -13.87
CA LYS A 245 -25.34 31.88 -14.04
C LYS A 245 -26.23 30.79 -13.43
N ALA A 246 -25.97 29.52 -13.73
CA ALA A 246 -26.69 28.39 -13.15
C ALA A 246 -26.54 28.35 -11.62
N VAL A 247 -25.36 28.67 -11.09
CA VAL A 247 -25.10 28.85 -9.65
C VAL A 247 -25.86 30.06 -9.08
N ASP A 248 -26.00 31.17 -9.82
CA ASP A 248 -26.79 32.34 -9.42
C ASP A 248 -28.30 32.04 -9.34
N GLU A 249 -28.83 31.21 -10.23
CA GLU A 249 -30.27 30.91 -10.37
C GLU A 249 -30.73 29.68 -9.54
N TRP A 250 -29.93 28.61 -9.45
CA TRP A 250 -30.34 27.33 -8.85
C TRP A 250 -30.05 27.19 -7.35
N ILE A 251 -28.95 27.78 -6.87
CA ILE A 251 -28.56 27.71 -5.45
C ILE A 251 -29.25 28.88 -4.72
N PRO A 252 -30.23 28.64 -3.83
CA PRO A 252 -30.94 29.73 -3.14
C PRO A 252 -29.99 30.51 -2.24
N THR A 253 -30.25 31.81 -2.07
CA THR A 253 -29.61 32.58 -1.00
C THR A 253 -30.17 32.08 0.33
N PRO A 254 -29.33 31.65 1.30
CA PRO A 254 -29.83 31.07 2.55
C PRO A 254 -30.53 32.12 3.41
N GLU A 255 -31.66 31.75 4.02
CA GLU A 255 -32.23 32.53 5.12
C GLU A 255 -31.28 32.46 6.33
N ARG A 256 -30.95 33.63 6.88
CA ARG A 256 -29.91 33.80 7.91
C ARG A 256 -30.57 34.15 9.25
N ASP A 257 -30.35 33.32 10.26
CA ASP A 257 -30.83 33.51 11.64
C ASP A 257 -30.12 34.69 12.35
N LEU A 258 -30.42 35.93 11.98
CA LEU A 258 -29.73 37.12 12.50
C LEU A 258 -30.10 37.47 13.96
N ASP A 259 -31.35 37.19 14.37
CA ASP A 259 -31.85 37.54 15.71
C ASP A 259 -31.49 36.51 16.80
N LYS A 260 -31.05 35.30 16.42
CA LYS A 260 -30.65 34.25 17.38
C LYS A 260 -29.31 34.61 18.03
N PRO A 261 -29.00 34.11 19.25
CA PRO A 261 -27.72 34.40 19.90
C PRO A 261 -26.52 33.90 19.07
N PHE A 262 -25.51 34.76 18.94
CA PHE A 262 -24.31 34.51 18.13
C PHE A 262 -23.66 33.17 18.44
N LEU A 263 -23.35 32.41 17.38
CA LEU A 263 -22.58 31.17 17.43
C LEU A 263 -21.74 31.03 16.15
N MET A 264 -20.44 30.79 16.31
CA MET A 264 -19.47 30.52 15.24
C MET A 264 -18.61 29.30 15.61
N PRO A 265 -18.69 28.16 14.90
CA PRO A 265 -17.80 27.03 15.13
C PRO A 265 -16.37 27.35 14.72
N VAL A 266 -15.39 26.89 15.50
CA VAL A 266 -13.96 27.10 15.19
C VAL A 266 -13.49 26.05 14.18
N GLU A 267 -13.06 26.52 13.01
CA GLU A 267 -12.45 25.72 11.94
C GLU A 267 -10.93 25.62 12.11
N ASP A 268 -10.23 26.76 12.22
CA ASP A 268 -8.78 26.83 12.47
C ASP A 268 -8.39 28.02 13.37
N VAL A 269 -7.22 27.93 13.99
CA VAL A 269 -6.70 28.86 15.01
C VAL A 269 -5.27 29.29 14.69
N PHE A 270 -5.12 30.58 14.39
CA PHE A 270 -3.86 31.24 14.06
C PHE A 270 -3.36 32.09 15.24
N SER A 271 -2.06 32.36 15.27
CA SER A 271 -1.49 33.39 16.15
C SER A 271 -0.76 34.41 15.30
N ILE A 272 -1.16 35.68 15.42
CA ILE A 272 -0.56 36.80 14.70
C ILE A 272 0.40 37.51 15.66
N SER A 273 1.69 37.45 15.35
CA SER A 273 2.73 38.12 16.13
C SER A 273 2.41 39.62 16.32
N GLY A 274 2.42 40.09 17.57
CA GLY A 274 2.07 41.46 17.92
C GLY A 274 0.57 41.81 17.92
N ARG A 275 -0.33 40.90 17.55
CA ARG A 275 -1.80 41.11 17.64
C ARG A 275 -2.51 40.14 18.58
N GLY A 276 -2.15 38.85 18.59
CA GLY A 276 -2.77 37.81 19.42
C GLY A 276 -3.36 36.63 18.65
N THR A 277 -4.20 35.83 19.32
CA THR A 277 -4.82 34.62 18.76
C THR A 277 -6.07 34.96 17.95
N VAL A 278 -6.16 34.44 16.73
CA VAL A 278 -7.32 34.58 15.84
C VAL A 278 -7.95 33.21 15.63
N ALA A 279 -9.22 33.08 15.98
CA ALA A 279 -10.03 31.91 15.65
C ALA A 279 -10.84 32.20 14.38
N THR A 280 -10.95 31.23 13.48
CA THR A 280 -11.63 31.37 12.18
C THR A 280 -12.76 30.36 12.02
N GLY A 281 -13.81 30.75 11.29
CA GLY A 281 -14.89 29.86 10.89
C GLY A 281 -16.07 30.61 10.26
N ARG A 282 -17.06 29.85 9.78
CA ARG A 282 -18.37 30.38 9.38
C ARG A 282 -19.19 30.71 10.62
N VAL A 283 -19.89 31.85 10.64
CA VAL A 283 -20.91 32.11 11.66
C VAL A 283 -22.16 31.27 11.36
N ASP A 284 -22.59 30.41 12.29
CA ASP A 284 -23.84 29.62 12.16
C ASP A 284 -25.06 30.57 12.18
N ARG A 285 -25.11 31.43 13.20
CA ARG A 285 -26.26 32.29 13.51
C ARG A 285 -25.86 33.55 14.32
N GLY A 286 -26.76 34.52 14.34
CA GLY A 286 -26.65 35.75 15.12
C GLY A 286 -25.76 36.84 14.52
N ILE A 287 -25.57 37.90 15.28
CA ILE A 287 -24.66 39.02 14.99
C ILE A 287 -23.75 39.26 16.20
N LEU A 288 -22.46 39.55 15.94
CA LEU A 288 -21.47 39.98 16.92
C LEU A 288 -20.82 41.30 16.46
N LYS A 289 -20.60 42.23 17.38
CA LYS A 289 -19.93 43.51 17.11
C LYS A 289 -18.52 43.56 17.72
N LYS A 290 -17.67 44.39 17.12
CA LYS A 290 -16.28 44.62 17.57
C LYS A 290 -16.31 45.19 19.01
N GLY A 291 -15.67 44.48 19.94
CA GLY A 291 -15.65 44.82 21.37
C GLY A 291 -16.66 44.08 22.26
N GLU A 292 -17.52 43.21 21.70
CA GLU A 292 -18.44 42.39 22.51
C GLU A 292 -17.73 41.18 23.16
N GLU A 293 -18.30 40.69 24.28
CA GLU A 293 -17.83 39.50 24.99
C GLU A 293 -18.38 38.20 24.37
N VAL A 294 -17.56 37.15 24.40
CA VAL A 294 -17.87 35.80 23.91
C VAL A 294 -17.33 34.73 24.85
N GLU A 295 -17.96 33.57 24.84
CA GLU A 295 -17.50 32.35 25.49
C GLU A 295 -16.97 31.34 24.47
N LEU A 296 -15.84 30.71 24.78
CA LEU A 296 -15.29 29.56 24.07
C LEU A 296 -15.83 28.29 24.73
N VAL A 297 -16.63 27.50 24.01
CA VAL A 297 -17.39 26.37 24.57
C VAL A 297 -17.03 25.06 23.86
N GLY A 298 -16.79 24.01 24.64
CA GLY A 298 -16.43 22.66 24.16
C GLY A 298 -14.96 22.31 24.39
N VAL A 299 -14.64 21.01 24.29
CA VAL A 299 -13.37 20.36 24.67
C VAL A 299 -13.05 20.44 26.17
N ASN A 300 -13.09 21.65 26.75
CA ASN A 300 -12.96 21.89 28.19
C ASN A 300 -14.35 21.88 28.86
N PRO A 301 -14.48 21.48 30.15
CA PRO A 301 -15.77 21.48 30.86
C PRO A 301 -16.30 22.89 31.16
N GLU A 302 -15.42 23.83 31.49
CA GLU A 302 -15.77 25.22 31.80
C GLU A 302 -15.53 26.13 30.56
N PRO A 303 -16.46 27.05 30.24
CA PRO A 303 -16.32 27.93 29.09
C PRO A 303 -15.36 29.10 29.39
N PHE A 304 -14.44 29.38 28.47
CA PHE A 304 -13.47 30.48 28.64
C PHE A 304 -14.06 31.79 28.11
N LYS A 305 -14.14 32.82 28.96
CA LYS A 305 -14.64 34.16 28.59
C LYS A 305 -13.53 35.04 27.98
N THR A 306 -13.84 35.72 26.88
CA THR A 306 -12.93 36.67 26.22
C THR A 306 -13.72 37.79 25.52
N THR A 307 -13.02 38.80 25.02
CA THR A 307 -13.58 39.92 24.24
C THR A 307 -13.00 39.90 22.84
N VAL A 308 -13.83 40.10 21.81
CA VAL A 308 -13.37 40.17 20.42
C VAL A 308 -12.85 41.58 20.11
N THR A 309 -11.54 41.74 19.96
CA THR A 309 -10.88 43.05 19.75
C THR A 309 -10.77 43.47 18.29
N GLY A 310 -10.91 42.52 17.37
CA GLY A 310 -10.87 42.76 15.92
C GLY A 310 -11.57 41.63 15.18
N MET A 311 -12.15 41.97 14.03
CA MET A 311 -12.80 41.02 13.14
C MET A 311 -12.36 41.31 11.71
N GLU A 312 -11.98 40.27 10.99
CA GLU A 312 -11.57 40.36 9.58
C GLU A 312 -12.30 39.30 8.75
N THR A 313 -12.67 39.64 7.52
CA THR A 313 -13.05 38.66 6.48
C THR A 313 -12.29 38.98 5.20
N PHE A 314 -11.80 37.96 4.50
CA PHE A 314 -10.97 38.10 3.30
C PHE A 314 -9.81 39.13 3.41
N LYS A 315 -9.23 39.29 4.61
CA LYS A 315 -8.18 40.28 4.99
C LYS A 315 -8.63 41.76 4.98
N LYS A 316 -9.94 41.99 5.01
CA LYS A 316 -10.61 43.31 5.15
C LYS A 316 -11.20 43.41 6.56
N GLU A 317 -11.21 44.58 7.18
CA GLU A 317 -11.78 44.74 8.52
C GLU A 317 -13.32 44.76 8.51
N LEU A 318 -13.92 44.20 9.58
CA LEU A 318 -15.36 44.14 9.86
C LEU A 318 -15.69 44.87 11.17
N ASP A 319 -16.76 45.66 11.17
CA ASP A 319 -17.36 46.25 12.38
C ASP A 319 -18.35 45.29 13.08
N SER A 320 -18.98 44.40 12.30
CA SER A 320 -19.84 43.32 12.76
C SER A 320 -19.60 42.04 11.96
N ALA A 321 -19.65 40.88 12.60
CA ALA A 321 -19.77 39.56 11.96
C ALA A 321 -21.23 39.08 12.08
N GLN A 322 -21.78 38.45 11.04
CA GLN A 322 -23.18 37.98 11.02
C GLN A 322 -23.29 36.56 10.48
N ALA A 323 -24.39 35.87 10.83
CA ALA A 323 -24.75 34.54 10.34
C ALA A 323 -24.47 34.37 8.85
N GLY A 324 -23.69 33.35 8.47
CA GLY A 324 -23.29 33.04 7.10
C GLY A 324 -22.03 33.75 6.58
N ASP A 325 -21.34 34.55 7.39
CA ASP A 325 -20.03 35.15 7.03
C ASP A 325 -18.86 34.28 7.51
N ASN A 326 -17.86 34.05 6.65
CA ASN A 326 -16.59 33.42 7.04
C ASN A 326 -15.68 34.47 7.68
N SER A 327 -15.51 34.39 9.01
CA SER A 327 -14.91 35.45 9.84
C SER A 327 -13.70 34.96 10.62
N GLY A 328 -12.69 35.82 10.76
CA GLY A 328 -11.59 35.68 11.72
C GLY A 328 -11.78 36.63 12.90
N LEU A 329 -11.94 36.08 14.10
CA LEU A 329 -12.15 36.82 15.35
C LEU A 329 -10.85 36.86 16.17
N LEU A 330 -10.32 38.06 16.43
CA LEU A 330 -9.16 38.29 17.28
C LEU A 330 -9.58 38.32 18.75
N LEU A 331 -9.05 37.40 19.55
CA LEU A 331 -9.49 37.15 20.93
C LEU A 331 -8.51 37.76 21.96
N ARG A 332 -9.03 38.53 22.92
CA ARG A 332 -8.23 39.18 23.97
C ARG A 332 -7.76 38.18 25.04
N GLY A 333 -6.46 38.14 25.30
CA GLY A 333 -5.87 37.40 26.42
C GLY A 333 -5.81 35.87 26.26
N VAL A 334 -6.29 35.35 25.13
CA VAL A 334 -6.38 33.92 24.80
C VAL A 334 -5.10 33.48 24.08
N LYS A 335 -4.49 32.37 24.49
CA LYS A 335 -3.36 31.74 23.78
C LYS A 335 -3.85 30.79 22.70
N ARG A 336 -2.98 30.44 21.75
CA ARG A 336 -3.27 29.43 20.71
C ARG A 336 -3.58 28.04 21.29
N GLU A 337 -3.07 27.72 22.48
CA GLU A 337 -3.32 26.44 23.17
C GLU A 337 -4.72 26.35 23.80
N ASP A 338 -5.35 27.49 24.08
CA ASP A 338 -6.63 27.62 24.78
C ASP A 338 -7.84 27.47 23.82
N VAL A 339 -7.62 27.61 22.51
CA VAL A 339 -8.64 27.45 21.45
C VAL A 339 -8.26 26.33 20.49
N LYS A 340 -9.21 25.45 20.17
CA LYS A 340 -9.00 24.31 19.27
C LYS A 340 -10.17 24.18 18.30
N ARG A 341 -9.90 23.62 17.11
CA ARG A 341 -10.92 23.22 16.13
C ARG A 341 -11.98 22.36 16.83
N GLY A 342 -13.25 22.61 16.53
CA GLY A 342 -14.38 21.92 17.15
C GLY A 342 -14.93 22.55 18.43
N MET A 343 -14.25 23.53 19.03
CA MET A 343 -14.90 24.45 19.97
C MET A 343 -15.86 25.37 19.20
N VAL A 344 -16.81 25.99 19.90
CA VAL A 344 -17.63 27.09 19.35
C VAL A 344 -17.35 28.39 20.10
N ILE A 345 -17.45 29.51 19.39
CA ILE A 345 -17.44 30.86 19.95
C ILE A 345 -18.90 31.31 19.99
N ALA A 346 -19.44 31.57 21.18
CA ALA A 346 -20.84 31.87 21.38
C ALA A 346 -21.06 33.09 22.27
N LYS A 347 -22.26 33.69 22.20
CA LYS A 347 -22.68 34.71 23.16
C LYS A 347 -22.71 34.12 24.59
N PRO A 348 -22.17 34.79 25.63
CA PRO A 348 -22.00 34.19 26.96
C PRO A 348 -23.29 33.62 27.56
N GLY A 349 -23.20 32.40 28.11
CA GLY A 349 -24.30 31.66 28.74
C GLY A 349 -25.34 31.05 27.78
N THR A 350 -25.21 31.23 26.46
CA THR A 350 -26.28 30.86 25.51
C THR A 350 -26.21 29.43 24.97
N ILE A 351 -25.07 28.74 25.13
CA ILE A 351 -24.90 27.32 24.83
C ILE A 351 -24.02 26.68 25.92
N LYS A 352 -24.27 25.41 26.24
CA LYS A 352 -23.49 24.65 27.24
C LYS A 352 -22.83 23.45 26.56
N ALA A 353 -21.65 23.07 27.04
CA ALA A 353 -21.00 21.84 26.60
C ALA A 353 -21.62 20.64 27.33
N VAL A 354 -21.93 19.57 26.59
CA VAL A 354 -22.53 18.33 27.12
C VAL A 354 -21.68 17.12 26.75
N THR A 355 -21.68 16.11 27.62
CA THR A 355 -20.99 14.82 27.41
C THR A 355 -21.96 13.67 27.11
N LYS A 356 -23.26 13.82 27.39
CA LYS A 356 -24.29 12.81 27.13
C LYS A 356 -25.53 13.41 26.52
N PHE A 357 -26.12 12.74 25.53
CA PHE A 357 -27.39 13.09 24.92
C PHE A 357 -28.07 11.86 24.29
N LEU A 358 -29.39 11.89 24.16
CA LEU A 358 -30.15 10.93 23.36
C LEU A 358 -30.13 11.38 21.89
N CYS A 359 -30.00 10.45 20.95
CA CYS A 359 -30.00 10.75 19.53
C CYS A 359 -30.62 9.62 18.70
N SER A 360 -31.23 10.00 17.57
CA SER A 360 -31.66 9.05 16.52
C SER A 360 -30.57 8.97 15.46
N ILE A 361 -30.28 7.76 14.98
CA ILE A 361 -29.17 7.44 14.09
C ILE A 361 -29.69 6.53 12.97
N TYR A 362 -29.56 6.97 11.72
CA TYR A 362 -29.63 6.08 10.57
C TYR A 362 -28.26 5.40 10.35
N VAL A 363 -28.24 4.07 10.31
CA VAL A 363 -27.03 3.30 10.02
C VAL A 363 -26.99 2.98 8.53
N LEU A 364 -26.11 3.64 7.79
CA LEU A 364 -25.91 3.41 6.35
C LEU A 364 -25.76 1.92 6.01
N SER A 365 -26.48 1.48 4.98
CA SER A 365 -26.39 0.15 4.39
C SER A 365 -25.02 -0.09 3.75
N LYS A 366 -24.75 -1.35 3.36
CA LYS A 366 -23.55 -1.71 2.61
C LYS A 366 -23.41 -0.97 1.27
N GLU A 367 -24.53 -0.69 0.60
CA GLU A 367 -24.57 -0.13 -0.76
C GLU A 367 -24.38 1.38 -0.76
N GLU A 368 -24.81 2.07 0.31
CA GLU A 368 -24.49 3.47 0.61
C GLU A 368 -23.05 3.67 1.15
N GLY A 369 -22.18 2.65 1.08
CA GLY A 369 -20.82 2.72 1.61
C GLY A 369 -20.71 2.64 3.14
N GLY A 370 -21.77 2.20 3.81
CA GLY A 370 -21.82 1.97 5.25
C GLY A 370 -21.13 0.68 5.70
N ARG A 371 -21.53 0.17 6.87
CA ARG A 371 -20.90 -1.02 7.47
C ARG A 371 -21.33 -2.30 6.73
N HIS A 372 -20.42 -3.26 6.61
CA HIS A 372 -20.77 -4.62 6.15
C HIS A 372 -21.41 -5.50 7.24
N THR A 373 -21.31 -5.10 8.50
CA THR A 373 -21.84 -5.83 9.67
C THR A 373 -22.47 -4.87 10.67
N GLY A 374 -23.47 -5.34 11.40
CA GLY A 374 -24.10 -4.58 12.47
C GLY A 374 -23.15 -4.27 13.64
N PHE A 375 -23.67 -3.60 14.66
CA PHE A 375 -22.99 -3.38 15.94
C PHE A 375 -23.97 -3.53 17.11
N GLY A 376 -23.49 -4.10 18.21
CA GLY A 376 -24.25 -4.20 19.46
C GLY A 376 -24.06 -3.00 20.38
N ASN A 377 -24.47 -3.16 21.64
CA ASN A 377 -24.24 -2.20 22.71
C ASN A 377 -22.73 -1.85 22.87
N HIS A 378 -22.46 -0.66 23.43
CA HIS A 378 -21.12 -0.14 23.71
C HIS A 378 -20.19 0.07 22.49
N TYR A 379 -20.73 0.18 21.28
CA TYR A 379 -19.94 0.50 20.08
C TYR A 379 -19.23 1.86 20.24
N ARG A 380 -17.92 1.91 19.88
CA ARG A 380 -17.07 3.11 20.03
C ARG A 380 -16.54 3.66 18.68
N PRO A 381 -17.38 4.38 17.90
CA PRO A 381 -16.95 5.08 16.70
C PRO A 381 -16.38 6.49 16.99
N GLN A 382 -15.97 7.20 15.94
CA GLN A 382 -15.72 8.64 15.99
C GLN A 382 -16.91 9.40 15.39
N MET A 383 -17.41 10.40 16.12
CA MET A 383 -18.53 11.26 15.74
C MET A 383 -18.02 12.63 15.29
N TYR A 384 -18.67 13.20 14.28
CA TYR A 384 -18.34 14.49 13.67
C TYR A 384 -19.53 15.43 13.88
N ILE A 385 -19.29 16.59 14.50
CA ILE A 385 -20.33 17.55 14.88
C ILE A 385 -19.83 18.95 14.52
N ARG A 386 -20.48 19.62 13.57
CA ARG A 386 -19.99 20.88 12.97
C ARG A 386 -18.52 20.72 12.52
N THR A 387 -17.57 21.43 13.14
CA THR A 387 -16.13 21.36 12.83
C THR A 387 -15.33 20.35 13.68
N ALA A 388 -15.97 19.71 14.67
CA ALA A 388 -15.33 18.82 15.65
C ALA A 388 -15.33 17.34 15.23
N ASP A 389 -14.29 16.58 15.62
CA ASP A 389 -14.27 15.12 15.58
C ASP A 389 -13.90 14.49 16.93
N VAL A 390 -14.85 13.78 17.56
CA VAL A 390 -14.77 13.30 18.95
C VAL A 390 -15.07 11.80 19.04
N ALA A 391 -14.38 11.08 19.92
CA ALA A 391 -14.71 9.67 20.19
C ALA A 391 -16.00 9.58 21.02
N VAL A 392 -16.92 8.69 20.63
CA VAL A 392 -18.20 8.46 21.29
C VAL A 392 -18.34 6.99 21.68
N GLY A 393 -18.98 6.70 22.80
CA GLY A 393 -19.57 5.39 23.10
C GLY A 393 -21.08 5.45 22.90
N LEU A 394 -21.64 4.57 22.07
CA LEU A 394 -23.08 4.44 21.89
C LEU A 394 -23.65 3.35 22.81
N LYS A 395 -24.80 3.63 23.42
CA LYS A 395 -25.55 2.71 24.28
C LYS A 395 -27.03 2.70 23.90
N PHE A 396 -27.72 1.58 24.10
CA PHE A 396 -29.18 1.61 24.07
C PHE A 396 -29.73 2.39 25.28
N PRO A 397 -30.90 3.05 25.18
CA PRO A 397 -31.55 3.69 26.31
C PRO A 397 -31.91 2.71 27.43
N ASP A 398 -31.83 3.17 28.68
CA ASP A 398 -32.19 2.37 29.86
C ASP A 398 -33.66 1.92 29.77
N GLY A 399 -33.90 0.62 30.00
CA GLY A 399 -35.21 -0.02 29.81
C GLY A 399 -35.43 -0.69 28.46
N THR A 400 -34.46 -0.63 27.53
CA THR A 400 -34.49 -1.44 26.30
C THR A 400 -34.42 -2.94 26.64
N PRO A 401 -35.32 -3.81 26.14
CA PRO A 401 -35.21 -5.25 26.35
C PRO A 401 -34.06 -5.87 25.53
N ASP A 402 -33.43 -6.90 26.10
CA ASP A 402 -32.30 -7.68 25.54
C ASP A 402 -31.12 -6.84 25.02
N ILE A 403 -30.57 -5.99 25.90
CA ILE A 403 -29.51 -5.02 25.56
C ILE A 403 -28.25 -5.67 24.95
N ASP A 404 -27.88 -6.87 25.41
CA ASP A 404 -26.64 -7.54 25.00
C ASP A 404 -26.83 -8.48 23.79
N GLY A 405 -28.04 -9.00 23.54
CA GLY A 405 -28.39 -9.71 22.31
C GLY A 405 -28.71 -8.78 21.13
N LYS A 406 -29.22 -7.58 21.39
CA LYS A 406 -29.72 -6.65 20.38
C LYS A 406 -28.59 -6.02 19.53
N MET A 407 -28.65 -6.25 18.23
CA MET A 407 -27.71 -5.71 17.23
C MET A 407 -28.41 -4.73 16.29
N VAL A 408 -27.78 -3.58 16.04
CA VAL A 408 -28.18 -2.60 15.02
C VAL A 408 -27.53 -2.97 13.70
N ASN A 409 -28.31 -3.11 12.63
CA ASN A 409 -27.87 -3.55 11.31
C ASN A 409 -27.65 -2.39 10.34
N PRO A 410 -26.88 -2.59 9.27
CA PRO A 410 -26.83 -1.65 8.14
C PRO A 410 -28.22 -1.55 7.48
N GLY A 411 -28.79 -0.35 7.45
CA GLY A 411 -30.16 -0.05 7.04
C GLY A 411 -31.10 0.35 8.18
N ASP A 412 -30.73 0.12 9.45
CA ASP A 412 -31.61 0.39 10.59
C ASP A 412 -31.62 1.89 10.98
N ASN A 413 -32.79 2.37 11.41
CA ASN A 413 -32.93 3.60 12.19
C ASN A 413 -33.03 3.23 13.68
N VAL A 414 -32.18 3.80 14.54
CA VAL A 414 -32.09 3.43 15.96
C VAL A 414 -31.97 4.67 16.85
N GLU A 415 -32.60 4.64 18.02
CA GLU A 415 -32.35 5.61 19.09
C GLU A 415 -31.29 5.09 20.08
N MET A 416 -30.27 5.90 20.35
CA MET A 416 -29.16 5.55 21.23
C MET A 416 -28.72 6.74 22.08
N VAL A 417 -28.25 6.44 23.29
CA VAL A 417 -27.56 7.40 24.15
C VAL A 417 -26.09 7.49 23.71
N ALA A 418 -25.66 8.68 23.32
CA ALA A 418 -24.29 8.98 22.95
C ALA A 418 -23.52 9.53 24.17
N GLU A 419 -22.41 8.88 24.54
CA GLU A 419 -21.47 9.33 25.56
C GLU A 419 -20.15 9.78 24.91
N LEU A 420 -19.87 11.08 24.94
CA LEU A 420 -18.68 11.69 24.34
C LEU A 420 -17.47 11.63 25.28
N HIS A 421 -16.29 11.41 24.71
CA HIS A 421 -15.01 11.45 25.44
C HIS A 421 -14.64 12.85 25.94
N HIS A 422 -15.15 13.90 25.28
CA HIS A 422 -14.96 15.30 25.67
C HIS A 422 -16.31 16.04 25.62
N PRO A 423 -16.53 17.05 26.48
CA PRO A 423 -17.75 17.87 26.45
C PRO A 423 -17.81 18.70 25.17
N MET A 424 -18.92 18.65 24.44
CA MET A 424 -19.10 19.36 23.16
C MET A 424 -20.34 20.25 23.17
N ALA A 425 -20.32 21.35 22.41
CA ALA A 425 -21.42 22.30 22.32
C ALA A 425 -22.51 21.78 21.36
N ILE A 426 -23.56 21.18 21.93
CA ILE A 426 -24.64 20.48 21.22
C ILE A 426 -26.00 21.04 21.65
N GLU A 427 -26.92 21.12 20.70
CA GLU A 427 -28.29 21.59 20.87
C GLU A 427 -29.25 20.57 20.21
N PRO A 428 -30.52 20.48 20.65
CA PRO A 428 -31.52 19.66 19.97
C PRO A 428 -31.62 20.02 18.48
N GLY A 429 -31.66 19.01 17.60
CA GLY A 429 -31.73 19.17 16.15
C GLY A 429 -30.38 19.33 15.42
N VAL A 430 -29.24 19.42 16.13
CA VAL A 430 -27.91 19.43 15.50
C VAL A 430 -27.62 18.07 14.85
N ARG A 431 -27.35 18.07 13.54
CA ARG A 431 -26.91 16.88 12.79
C ARG A 431 -25.47 16.52 13.12
N PHE A 432 -25.16 15.22 13.06
CA PHE A 432 -23.82 14.67 13.26
C PHE A 432 -23.62 13.45 12.34
N ASN A 433 -22.36 13.13 12.03
CA ASN A 433 -21.98 11.96 11.25
C ASN A 433 -21.12 11.00 12.08
N ILE A 434 -21.17 9.70 11.82
CA ILE A 434 -20.46 8.67 12.60
C ILE A 434 -19.58 7.81 11.67
N ARG A 435 -18.31 7.59 12.02
CA ARG A 435 -17.38 6.73 11.26
C ARG A 435 -16.60 5.75 12.17
N PRO A 436 -16.23 4.54 11.70
CA PRO A 436 -15.40 3.61 12.47
C PRO A 436 -14.00 4.17 12.79
N GLY A 437 -13.53 4.00 14.02
CA GLY A 437 -12.17 4.38 14.43
C GLY A 437 -11.08 3.39 13.99
N ARG A 438 -9.84 3.85 13.85
CA ARG A 438 -8.66 2.96 13.69
C ARG A 438 -8.22 2.42 15.07
N PRO A 439 -8.05 1.10 15.25
CA PRO A 439 -7.49 0.55 16.50
C PRO A 439 -6.02 0.94 16.71
N ALA A 440 -5.67 1.22 17.96
CA ALA A 440 -4.28 1.37 18.41
C ALA A 440 -3.85 0.12 19.18
N GLY A 441 -2.70 -0.46 18.82
CA GLY A 441 -2.17 -1.69 19.43
C GLY A 441 -2.54 -2.96 18.66
N GLY A 442 -1.53 -3.77 18.33
CA GLY A 442 -1.69 -5.02 17.57
C GLY A 442 -0.36 -5.74 17.31
N GLY A 443 0.61 -5.61 18.22
CA GLY A 443 2.01 -5.97 17.98
C GLY A 443 2.43 -7.40 18.31
N ASN A 444 1.69 -8.10 19.18
CA ASN A 444 2.26 -9.22 19.93
C ASN A 444 1.96 -10.62 19.36
N ALA A 445 0.98 -10.76 18.46
CA ALA A 445 0.55 -12.08 17.96
C ALA A 445 1.55 -12.78 17.02
N LEU A 446 2.45 -12.04 16.37
CA LEU A 446 3.32 -12.57 15.31
C LEU A 446 4.51 -13.39 15.82
N SER A 447 4.84 -13.33 17.12
CA SER A 447 5.92 -14.12 17.70
C SER A 447 5.54 -15.57 17.97
N GLU A 448 4.36 -15.80 18.56
CA GLU A 448 3.92 -17.09 19.08
C GLU A 448 3.67 -18.11 17.96
N PHE A 449 3.01 -17.69 16.88
CA PHE A 449 2.76 -18.58 15.75
C PHE A 449 4.05 -19.14 15.17
N VAL A 450 5.01 -18.29 14.77
CA VAL A 450 6.11 -18.75 13.92
C VAL A 450 7.04 -19.71 14.68
N GLU A 451 7.15 -19.59 16.01
CA GLU A 451 7.81 -20.55 16.88
C GLU A 451 7.34 -21.99 16.61
N HIS A 452 6.05 -22.19 16.36
CA HIS A 452 5.45 -23.50 16.04
C HIS A 452 5.70 -24.00 14.59
N VAL A 453 6.12 -23.16 13.63
CA VAL A 453 6.33 -23.59 12.23
C VAL A 453 7.50 -24.54 12.06
N ALA A 454 8.71 -24.15 12.49
CA ALA A 454 9.90 -24.99 12.26
C ALA A 454 9.83 -26.30 13.06
N ASN A 455 9.11 -26.32 14.18
CA ASN A 455 8.89 -27.56 14.94
C ASN A 455 8.11 -28.60 14.10
N GLN A 456 7.18 -28.15 13.22
CA GLN A 456 6.56 -29.03 12.23
C GLN A 456 7.39 -29.22 10.94
N ALA A 457 8.21 -28.24 10.53
CA ALA A 457 9.07 -28.40 9.35
C ALA A 457 10.15 -29.47 9.61
N ALA A 458 10.81 -29.42 10.77
CA ALA A 458 11.75 -30.44 11.25
C ALA A 458 11.06 -31.82 11.34
N ALA A 459 9.82 -31.87 11.83
CA ALA A 459 9.04 -33.12 11.92
C ALA A 459 8.65 -33.73 10.56
N ARG A 460 8.87 -33.04 9.42
CA ARG A 460 8.67 -33.63 8.08
C ARG A 460 9.91 -34.32 7.51
N HIS A 461 11.13 -33.94 7.92
CA HIS A 461 12.35 -34.59 7.43
C HIS A 461 12.62 -35.97 8.05
N SER A 462 11.95 -36.33 9.16
CA SER A 462 12.12 -37.63 9.84
C SER A 462 11.31 -38.80 9.24
N ARG A 463 10.63 -38.60 8.08
CA ARG A 463 9.80 -39.64 7.42
C ARG A 463 10.21 -39.92 5.97
N ARG A 464 11.41 -40.48 5.77
CA ARG A 464 11.62 -41.47 4.69
C ARG A 464 11.00 -42.82 5.12
N PRO A 465 10.34 -43.58 4.23
CA PRO A 465 9.94 -44.95 4.54
C PRO A 465 11.19 -45.83 4.69
N ARG A 466 11.39 -46.43 5.86
CA ARG A 466 12.33 -47.56 5.99
C ARG A 466 11.65 -48.80 5.43
N THR A 467 12.27 -49.42 4.42
CA THR A 467 11.92 -50.77 3.97
C THR A 467 12.08 -51.76 5.13
N SER A 468 11.17 -52.72 5.24
CA SER A 468 11.07 -53.62 6.38
C SER A 468 12.17 -54.70 6.38
N SER A 469 13.09 -54.63 7.33
CA SER A 469 13.97 -55.73 7.73
C SER A 469 13.82 -55.99 9.23
N SER A 470 13.46 -57.21 9.61
CA SER A 470 13.20 -57.61 10.99
C SER A 470 14.49 -57.77 11.81
N GLY A 471 14.53 -57.15 13.00
CA GLY A 471 15.60 -57.26 14.00
C GLY A 471 15.08 -56.82 15.38
N ALA A 472 15.69 -57.28 16.48
CA ALA A 472 15.05 -57.27 17.80
C ALA A 472 15.83 -56.50 18.90
N SER A 473 15.10 -56.24 20.00
CA SER A 473 15.58 -55.96 21.38
C SER A 473 16.26 -54.61 21.72
N GLY A 474 15.92 -54.08 22.91
CA GLY A 474 16.97 -53.67 23.88
C GLY A 474 16.89 -52.29 24.56
N SER A 475 16.40 -52.26 25.81
CA SER A 475 16.86 -51.42 26.95
C SER A 475 17.09 -49.89 26.85
N THR A 476 16.17 -49.13 27.46
CA THR A 476 16.38 -48.11 28.54
C THR A 476 17.78 -47.51 28.85
N GLY A 477 17.88 -46.18 29.04
CA GLY A 477 19.04 -45.54 29.72
C GLY A 477 18.94 -44.01 29.99
N ALA A 478 18.99 -43.62 31.28
CA ALA A 478 18.89 -42.28 31.90
C ALA A 478 19.63 -41.06 31.25
N GLY A 479 19.04 -39.85 31.38
CA GLY A 479 19.61 -38.55 30.96
C GLY A 479 20.19 -37.66 32.08
N LYS A 480 20.40 -36.36 31.81
CA LYS A 480 20.87 -35.32 32.77
C LYS A 480 20.46 -33.88 32.36
N GLN A 481 20.54 -32.94 33.31
CA GLN A 481 20.13 -31.52 33.17
C GLN A 481 21.29 -30.57 32.79
N PRO A 482 21.01 -29.36 32.23
CA PRO A 482 22.03 -28.42 31.76
C PRO A 482 22.53 -27.39 32.83
N PRO A 483 23.76 -26.88 32.70
CA PRO A 483 24.29 -25.76 33.50
C PRO A 483 23.95 -24.36 32.90
N LYS A 484 24.40 -23.28 33.57
CA LYS A 484 23.92 -21.89 33.40
C LYS A 484 24.84 -20.98 32.57
N LEU A 485 24.26 -19.90 32.02
CA LEU A 485 24.96 -18.81 31.32
C LEU A 485 25.81 -17.93 32.27
N THR A 486 27.01 -17.56 31.81
CA THR A 486 27.62 -16.23 32.00
C THR A 486 28.56 -15.91 30.83
N THR A 487 28.35 -14.79 30.13
CA THR A 487 29.32 -14.22 29.15
C THR A 487 29.06 -12.74 28.90
N ALA A 488 30.11 -11.99 28.61
CA ALA A 488 30.06 -10.75 27.83
C ALA A 488 30.40 -11.09 26.35
N PRO A 489 29.95 -10.30 25.36
CA PRO A 489 29.87 -10.78 23.97
C PRO A 489 31.18 -10.69 23.17
N SER A 490 31.46 -11.75 22.39
CA SER A 490 32.40 -11.77 21.26
C SER A 490 31.86 -12.67 20.12
N ASN A 491 32.53 -12.71 18.97
CA ASN A 491 31.98 -13.16 17.67
C ASN A 491 31.77 -14.68 17.48
N LYS A 492 31.00 -15.36 18.35
CA LYS A 492 30.75 -16.82 18.22
C LYS A 492 29.73 -17.26 17.17
N SER A 493 28.85 -16.37 16.70
CA SER A 493 27.65 -16.76 15.93
C SER A 493 27.88 -17.19 14.48
N LEU A 494 29.13 -17.43 14.06
CA LEU A 494 29.46 -18.06 12.78
C LEU A 494 29.88 -19.52 12.99
N GLU A 495 30.80 -19.76 13.93
CA GLU A 495 31.26 -21.08 14.35
C GLU A 495 30.09 -21.97 14.80
N GLU A 496 29.23 -21.44 15.69
CA GLU A 496 28.03 -22.13 16.20
C GLU A 496 27.01 -22.51 15.09
N ALA A 497 27.11 -21.92 13.90
CA ALA A 497 26.25 -22.25 12.74
C ALA A 497 26.92 -23.23 11.75
N VAL A 498 28.24 -23.42 11.84
CA VAL A 498 29.01 -24.43 11.09
C VAL A 498 29.01 -25.76 11.86
N ASP A 499 29.12 -25.72 13.19
CA ASP A 499 29.09 -26.92 14.05
C ASP A 499 27.73 -27.65 14.05
N GLU A 500 26.61 -26.99 13.74
CA GLU A 500 25.32 -27.67 13.51
C GLU A 500 25.26 -28.43 12.16
N LEU A 501 26.19 -28.18 11.24
CA LEU A 501 26.21 -28.77 9.90
C LEU A 501 27.23 -29.90 9.74
N SER A 502 28.40 -29.82 10.39
CA SER A 502 29.38 -30.93 10.42
C SER A 502 28.78 -32.23 10.98
N PHE A 503 27.82 -32.11 11.91
CA PHE A 503 27.04 -33.23 12.48
C PHE A 503 26.19 -34.00 11.44
N ILE A 504 26.04 -33.50 10.21
CA ILE A 504 25.34 -34.19 9.11
C ILE A 504 26.32 -35.04 8.28
N ASP A 505 27.58 -34.61 8.13
CA ASP A 505 28.62 -35.39 7.44
C ASP A 505 29.13 -36.56 8.30
N ASP A 506 29.21 -36.36 9.62
CA ASP A 506 29.53 -37.41 10.62
C ASP A 506 28.54 -38.59 10.63
N LEU A 507 27.38 -38.48 9.96
CA LEU A 507 26.35 -39.53 9.93
C LEU A 507 26.59 -40.66 8.91
N GLY A 508 27.70 -40.63 8.16
CA GLY A 508 28.30 -41.82 7.55
C GLY A 508 27.50 -42.54 6.46
N LEU A 509 26.55 -41.87 5.79
CA LEU A 509 25.66 -42.48 4.78
C LEU A 509 26.22 -42.49 3.34
N ASN A 510 27.54 -42.64 3.18
CA ASN A 510 28.24 -42.76 1.89
C ASN A 510 29.10 -44.04 1.83
N THR A 511 28.45 -45.21 1.86
CA THR A 511 29.11 -46.50 1.55
C THR A 511 29.18 -46.70 0.04
N ASP A 512 30.26 -46.24 -0.58
CA ASP A 512 30.58 -46.48 -1.99
C ASP A 512 32.10 -46.74 -2.13
N ASP A 513 32.50 -47.99 -1.88
CA ASP A 513 33.89 -48.43 -1.79
C ASP A 513 34.55 -48.56 -3.17
N GLY A 514 34.87 -47.41 -3.77
CA GLY A 514 35.73 -47.29 -4.95
C GLY A 514 37.03 -46.54 -4.63
N PRO A 515 38.17 -46.87 -5.26
CA PRO A 515 39.43 -46.16 -5.05
C PRO A 515 39.33 -44.72 -5.59
N ARG A 516 39.16 -43.76 -4.68
CA ARG A 516 39.14 -42.33 -5.02
C ARG A 516 40.55 -41.87 -5.40
N VAL A 517 40.78 -41.65 -6.69
CA VAL A 517 41.91 -40.85 -7.18
C VAL A 517 41.80 -39.45 -6.55
N LYS A 518 42.92 -38.90 -6.05
CA LYS A 518 42.94 -37.58 -5.43
C LYS A 518 42.75 -36.48 -6.48
N LEU A 519 42.03 -35.43 -6.11
CA LEU A 519 41.84 -34.29 -7.00
C LEU A 519 43.17 -33.56 -7.27
N ARG A 520 44.11 -33.57 -6.31
CA ARG A 520 45.45 -32.99 -6.48
C ARG A 520 46.21 -33.60 -7.67
N ASP A 521 46.13 -34.93 -7.81
CA ASP A 521 46.85 -35.67 -8.87
C ASP A 521 46.18 -35.42 -10.25
N GLN A 522 44.85 -35.35 -10.30
CA GLN A 522 44.12 -34.97 -11.52
C GLN A 522 44.39 -33.52 -11.94
N LEU A 523 44.49 -32.59 -10.99
CA LEU A 523 44.78 -31.18 -11.25
C LEU A 523 46.22 -30.95 -11.74
N LEU A 524 47.20 -31.68 -11.18
CA LEU A 524 48.59 -31.62 -11.64
C LEU A 524 48.83 -32.39 -12.95
N GLY A 525 47.85 -33.17 -13.41
CA GLY A 525 47.93 -33.93 -14.67
C GLY A 525 48.71 -35.24 -14.56
N THR A 526 48.90 -35.78 -13.35
CA THR A 526 49.54 -37.08 -13.13
C THR A 526 48.58 -38.26 -13.32
N GLU A 527 47.27 -38.03 -13.15
CA GLU A 527 46.20 -39.02 -13.39
C GLU A 527 45.06 -38.43 -14.25
N PRO A 528 44.47 -39.19 -15.18
CA PRO A 528 43.34 -38.71 -15.99
C PRO A 528 42.03 -38.69 -15.19
N GLY A 529 41.08 -37.86 -15.63
CA GLY A 529 39.70 -37.84 -15.09
C GLY A 529 39.09 -36.46 -14.88
N LEU A 530 39.91 -35.40 -14.89
CA LEU A 530 39.48 -34.02 -14.60
C LEU A 530 38.29 -33.57 -15.46
N ASP A 531 38.27 -33.88 -16.76
CA ASP A 531 37.13 -33.61 -17.66
C ASP A 531 35.80 -34.18 -17.16
N ALA A 532 35.80 -35.42 -16.66
CA ALA A 532 34.58 -36.09 -16.22
C ALA A 532 34.04 -35.46 -14.92
N LEU A 533 34.94 -35.07 -14.01
CA LEU A 533 34.58 -34.35 -12.79
C LEU A 533 34.05 -32.94 -13.10
N LEU A 534 34.69 -32.20 -14.01
CA LEU A 534 34.27 -30.85 -14.39
C LEU A 534 32.93 -30.86 -15.12
N ARG A 535 32.70 -31.79 -16.06
CA ARG A 535 31.39 -32.02 -16.69
C ARG A 535 30.32 -32.30 -15.64
N ARG A 536 30.56 -33.26 -14.74
CA ARG A 536 29.63 -33.62 -13.67
C ARG A 536 29.27 -32.43 -12.79
N ARG A 537 30.25 -31.65 -12.32
CA ARG A 537 29.99 -30.46 -11.48
C ARG A 537 29.20 -29.38 -12.22
N LEU A 538 29.48 -29.17 -13.51
CA LEU A 538 28.71 -28.23 -14.33
C LEU A 538 27.28 -28.72 -14.60
N GLU A 539 27.08 -30.04 -14.80
CA GLU A 539 25.75 -30.63 -14.97
C GLU A 539 24.92 -30.56 -13.68
N GLU A 540 25.51 -30.92 -12.52
CA GLU A 540 24.90 -30.79 -11.19
C GLU A 540 24.51 -29.33 -10.89
N GLY A 541 25.33 -28.35 -11.29
CA GLY A 541 25.10 -26.91 -11.12
C GLY A 541 24.36 -26.21 -12.27
N ARG A 542 23.82 -26.93 -13.26
CA ARG A 542 23.10 -26.37 -14.44
C ARG A 542 23.89 -25.31 -15.22
N GLY A 543 25.18 -25.54 -15.45
CA GLY A 543 26.07 -24.70 -16.26
C GLY A 543 26.96 -23.75 -15.46
N GLU A 544 26.87 -23.70 -14.13
CA GLU A 544 27.86 -23.03 -13.29
C GLU A 544 28.30 -23.91 -12.11
N ALA A 545 29.54 -23.74 -11.65
CA ALA A 545 30.08 -24.45 -10.49
C ALA A 545 31.07 -23.56 -9.73
N LEU A 546 31.01 -23.58 -8.39
CA LEU A 546 32.08 -23.04 -7.56
C LEU A 546 33.17 -24.12 -7.42
N PHE A 547 34.41 -23.78 -7.73
CA PHE A 547 35.56 -24.69 -7.68
C PHE A 547 36.64 -24.12 -6.77
N GLU A 548 37.04 -24.86 -5.73
CA GLU A 548 38.07 -24.42 -4.78
C GLU A 548 39.40 -25.10 -5.11
N LEU A 549 40.24 -24.38 -5.86
CA LEU A 549 41.55 -24.85 -6.27
C LEU A 549 42.50 -24.82 -5.07
N GLY A 550 43.04 -25.98 -4.69
CA GLY A 550 43.84 -26.17 -3.47
C GLY A 550 43.13 -26.91 -2.34
N TYR A 551 41.90 -27.39 -2.57
CA TYR A 551 41.13 -28.22 -1.64
C TYR A 551 40.66 -29.52 -2.30
N GLU A 552 40.79 -30.64 -1.59
CA GLU A 552 40.20 -31.94 -1.96
C GLU A 552 38.68 -31.94 -1.68
N ASP A 553 37.95 -32.91 -2.25
CA ASP A 553 36.49 -33.02 -2.18
C ASP A 553 35.91 -33.18 -0.76
N ASN A 554 36.76 -33.48 0.23
CA ASN A 554 36.42 -33.56 1.65
C ASN A 554 36.78 -32.30 2.46
N GLY A 555 37.33 -31.26 1.81
CA GLY A 555 37.78 -30.03 2.46
C GLY A 555 39.22 -30.05 3.00
N ASP A 556 39.99 -31.12 2.78
CA ASP A 556 41.41 -31.15 3.13
C ASP A 556 42.24 -30.24 2.20
N SER A 557 43.22 -29.53 2.73
CA SER A 557 44.13 -28.72 1.91
C SER A 557 45.11 -29.59 1.12
N MET A 558 45.24 -29.29 -0.16
CA MET A 558 46.23 -29.91 -1.06
C MET A 558 47.67 -29.42 -0.81
N GLY A 559 47.84 -28.36 -0.03
CA GLY A 559 49.16 -27.81 0.35
C GLY A 559 50.01 -27.32 -0.83
N PHE A 560 49.42 -26.83 -1.93
CA PHE A 560 50.15 -26.45 -3.13
C PHE A 560 51.26 -25.41 -2.88
N THR A 561 52.39 -25.55 -3.59
CA THR A 561 53.32 -24.42 -3.82
C THR A 561 52.75 -23.46 -4.88
N LYS A 562 53.40 -22.32 -5.11
CA LYS A 562 52.97 -21.39 -6.17
C LYS A 562 53.10 -22.01 -7.56
N GLU A 563 54.17 -22.74 -7.84
CA GLU A 563 54.41 -23.41 -9.13
C GLU A 563 53.40 -24.54 -9.38
N GLU A 564 53.03 -25.27 -8.33
CA GLU A 564 51.98 -26.29 -8.37
C GLU A 564 50.61 -25.66 -8.63
N TYR A 565 50.28 -24.57 -7.93
CA TYR A 565 49.05 -23.80 -8.13
C TYR A 565 48.97 -23.23 -9.57
N ASP A 566 50.02 -22.58 -10.05
CA ASP A 566 50.06 -21.98 -11.40
C ASP A 566 49.95 -23.06 -12.51
N THR A 567 50.39 -24.29 -12.22
CA THR A 567 50.25 -25.44 -13.12
C THR A 567 48.84 -26.05 -13.06
N ALA A 568 48.32 -26.28 -11.87
CA ALA A 568 46.96 -26.77 -11.66
C ALA A 568 45.90 -25.80 -12.22
N TYR A 569 46.10 -24.49 -12.09
CA TYR A 569 45.23 -23.47 -12.67
C TYR A 569 45.29 -23.48 -14.21
N ARG A 570 46.47 -23.64 -14.81
CA ARG A 570 46.64 -23.74 -16.27
C ARG A 570 45.94 -24.99 -16.82
N ASN A 571 46.21 -26.14 -16.23
CA ASN A 571 45.57 -27.41 -16.59
C ASN A 571 44.04 -27.29 -16.50
N LEU A 572 43.52 -26.69 -15.42
CA LEU A 572 42.09 -26.45 -15.24
C LEU A 572 41.50 -25.57 -16.35
N VAL A 573 42.17 -24.48 -16.74
CA VAL A 573 41.71 -23.60 -17.84
C VAL A 573 41.67 -24.35 -19.18
N GLU A 574 42.72 -25.10 -19.51
CA GLU A 574 42.81 -25.86 -20.77
C GLU A 574 41.69 -26.92 -20.90
N HIS A 575 41.34 -27.62 -19.82
CA HIS A 575 40.21 -28.54 -19.82
C HIS A 575 38.87 -27.80 -19.90
N LEU A 576 38.71 -26.66 -19.21
CA LEU A 576 37.47 -25.88 -19.26
C LEU A 576 37.17 -25.31 -20.67
N ASP A 577 38.17 -24.81 -21.40
CA ASP A 577 37.98 -24.36 -22.78
C ASP A 577 37.47 -25.51 -23.69
N ALA A 578 37.94 -26.75 -23.48
CA ALA A 578 37.45 -27.95 -24.15
C ALA A 578 35.99 -28.34 -23.77
N LEU A 579 35.49 -27.87 -22.63
CA LEU A 579 34.08 -27.99 -22.21
C LEU A 579 33.20 -26.81 -22.67
N HIS A 580 33.79 -25.83 -23.38
CA HIS A 580 33.20 -24.51 -23.66
C HIS A 580 32.79 -23.77 -22.38
N ALA A 581 33.61 -23.89 -21.34
CA ALA A 581 33.47 -23.21 -20.06
C ALA A 581 34.67 -22.32 -19.77
N GLN A 582 34.49 -21.31 -18.92
CA GLN A 582 35.53 -20.37 -18.52
C GLN A 582 35.46 -20.17 -17.00
N CYS A 583 36.59 -19.86 -16.38
CA CYS A 583 36.66 -19.59 -14.95
C CYS A 583 36.97 -18.12 -14.65
N ALA A 584 36.37 -17.60 -13.58
CA ALA A 584 36.65 -16.30 -12.99
C ALA A 584 37.22 -16.50 -11.59
N VAL A 585 38.39 -15.91 -11.31
CA VAL A 585 38.97 -15.90 -9.97
C VAL A 585 38.13 -14.98 -9.07
N LEU A 586 37.54 -15.54 -8.01
CA LEU A 586 36.78 -14.76 -7.02
C LEU A 586 37.66 -14.32 -5.83
N GLN A 587 38.63 -15.15 -5.45
CA GLN A 587 39.46 -14.98 -4.25
C GLN A 587 40.75 -15.81 -4.39
N THR A 588 41.88 -15.30 -3.91
CA THR A 588 43.19 -16.01 -3.84
C THR A 588 43.81 -15.87 -2.46
N ALA A 589 44.54 -16.89 -2.01
CA ALA A 589 45.32 -16.87 -0.77
C ALA A 589 46.65 -17.61 -0.94
N ASN A 590 47.75 -17.04 -0.44
CA ASN A 590 49.11 -17.56 -0.53
C ASN A 590 49.59 -17.79 -2.00
N VAL A 591 49.25 -16.88 -2.92
CA VAL A 591 49.57 -16.92 -4.36
C VAL A 591 50.33 -15.68 -4.81
N ASP A 592 49.87 -14.48 -4.45
CA ASP A 592 50.39 -13.21 -4.96
C ASP A 592 50.04 -12.04 -4.01
N PRO A 593 51.02 -11.48 -3.27
CA PRO A 593 50.76 -10.45 -2.25
C PRO A 593 50.09 -9.17 -2.77
N GLU A 594 50.16 -8.87 -4.08
CA GLU A 594 49.47 -7.71 -4.67
C GLU A 594 48.00 -8.00 -5.05
N ARG A 595 47.54 -9.26 -4.94
CA ARG A 595 46.20 -9.72 -5.34
C ARG A 595 45.45 -10.51 -4.25
N GLU A 596 46.05 -10.68 -3.08
CA GLU A 596 45.46 -11.41 -1.97
C GLU A 596 44.36 -10.60 -1.27
N GLU A 597 43.11 -11.02 -1.45
CA GLU A 597 41.97 -10.50 -0.69
C GLU A 597 41.74 -11.25 0.63
N ALA A 598 42.35 -12.46 0.77
CA ALA A 598 42.16 -13.37 1.89
C ALA A 598 43.38 -13.41 2.85
N PRO A 599 43.19 -13.62 4.17
CA PRO A 599 44.29 -13.80 5.11
C PRO A 599 45.11 -15.07 4.87
N ALA A 600 46.44 -14.96 5.04
CA ALA A 600 47.35 -16.10 5.03
C ALA A 600 47.15 -16.97 6.29
N ASP A 601 46.80 -18.25 6.08
CA ASP A 601 46.45 -19.21 7.14
C ASP A 601 47.31 -20.49 7.15
N GLY A 602 48.39 -20.50 6.37
CA GLY A 602 49.32 -21.63 6.28
C GLY A 602 48.84 -22.83 5.45
N LYS A 603 47.65 -22.78 4.82
CA LYS A 603 47.06 -23.92 4.08
C LYS A 603 47.47 -24.00 2.59
N GLY A 604 48.67 -23.54 2.23
CA GLY A 604 49.20 -23.58 0.86
C GLY A 604 48.52 -22.59 -0.12
N ALA A 605 49.02 -22.56 -1.34
CA ALA A 605 48.50 -21.71 -2.43
C ALA A 605 47.11 -22.19 -2.89
N ARG A 606 46.12 -21.29 -2.90
CA ARG A 606 44.72 -21.65 -3.22
C ARG A 606 43.91 -20.51 -3.83
N ALA A 607 42.79 -20.86 -4.48
CA ALA A 607 41.82 -19.90 -4.99
C ALA A 607 40.38 -20.44 -4.99
N LYS A 608 39.40 -19.54 -4.83
CA LYS A 608 37.99 -19.83 -5.13
C LYS A 608 37.66 -19.31 -6.52
N LEU A 609 37.17 -20.20 -7.38
CA LEU A 609 36.92 -19.94 -8.81
C LEU A 609 35.43 -20.13 -9.11
N MET A 610 34.81 -19.18 -9.79
CA MET A 610 33.49 -19.36 -10.41
C MET A 610 33.70 -19.91 -11.82
N VAL A 611 33.28 -21.13 -12.08
CA VAL A 611 33.31 -21.76 -13.40
C VAL A 611 31.94 -21.64 -14.05
N ARG A 612 31.89 -21.23 -15.32
CA ARG A 612 30.64 -21.17 -16.11
C ARG A 612 30.81 -21.69 -17.52
N GLN A 613 29.84 -22.49 -17.96
CA GLN A 613 29.67 -22.83 -19.36
C GLN A 613 29.12 -21.64 -20.15
N ILE A 614 29.59 -21.46 -21.38
CA ILE A 614 29.06 -20.46 -22.31
C ILE A 614 27.79 -21.05 -22.95
N PRO A 615 26.60 -20.46 -22.75
CA PRO A 615 25.36 -21.01 -23.30
C PRO A 615 25.34 -20.87 -24.83
N LYS A 616 25.05 -21.98 -25.52
CA LYS A 616 24.95 -22.07 -26.99
C LYS A 616 23.63 -21.49 -27.49
N SER A 617 22.61 -21.47 -26.64
CA SER A 617 21.27 -20.97 -26.94
C SER A 617 20.67 -20.19 -25.76
N MET A 618 19.60 -19.43 -26.03
CA MET A 618 18.84 -18.75 -24.98
C MET A 618 18.07 -19.73 -24.07
N GLU A 619 17.89 -20.99 -24.48
CA GLU A 619 17.18 -22.01 -23.70
C GLU A 619 18.05 -22.52 -22.55
N GLU A 620 19.36 -22.66 -22.79
CA GLU A 620 20.41 -23.02 -21.83
C GLU A 620 20.73 -21.91 -20.82
N LEU A 621 20.32 -20.66 -21.08
CA LEU A 621 20.67 -19.51 -20.24
C LEU A 621 20.08 -19.63 -18.82
N LEU A 622 20.99 -19.69 -17.84
CA LEU A 622 20.66 -19.76 -16.42
C LEU A 622 19.92 -18.50 -15.94
N GLU A 623 18.77 -18.69 -15.31
CA GLU A 623 17.87 -17.62 -14.88
C GLU A 623 17.53 -17.77 -13.40
N ILE A 624 17.77 -16.72 -12.61
CA ILE A 624 17.39 -16.62 -11.20
C ILE A 624 16.44 -15.44 -11.03
N ARG A 625 15.28 -15.65 -10.39
CA ARG A 625 14.28 -14.61 -10.11
C ARG A 625 14.47 -14.02 -8.71
N VAL A 626 14.63 -12.70 -8.64
CA VAL A 626 14.75 -11.96 -7.37
C VAL A 626 13.60 -10.98 -7.23
N ALA A 627 12.72 -11.19 -6.26
CA ALA A 627 11.66 -10.24 -5.93
C ALA A 627 12.19 -9.12 -5.02
N VAL A 628 12.05 -7.86 -5.43
CA VAL A 628 12.52 -6.70 -4.66
C VAL A 628 11.35 -6.07 -3.91
N VAL A 629 11.40 -6.15 -2.58
CA VAL A 629 10.31 -5.75 -1.67
C VAL A 629 10.77 -4.73 -0.64
N GLY A 630 9.83 -3.99 -0.07
CA GLY A 630 10.10 -3.02 1.00
C GLY A 630 9.17 -1.81 0.95
N ASN A 631 9.23 -0.97 1.97
CA ASN A 631 8.35 0.19 2.13
C ASN A 631 8.49 1.26 1.04
N VAL A 632 7.56 2.22 1.01
CA VAL A 632 7.72 3.48 0.28
C VAL A 632 9.05 4.13 0.70
N ASP A 633 9.72 4.77 -0.26
CA ASP A 633 11.01 5.46 -0.09
C ASP A 633 12.20 4.61 0.38
N ALA A 634 12.05 3.28 0.51
CA ALA A 634 13.12 2.33 0.84
C ALA A 634 14.15 2.08 -0.29
N GLY A 635 14.14 2.89 -1.35
CA GLY A 635 15.17 2.87 -2.39
C GLY A 635 15.10 1.74 -3.44
N LYS A 636 14.09 0.86 -3.44
CA LYS A 636 13.91 -0.28 -4.38
C LYS A 636 14.30 0.03 -5.84
N SER A 637 13.46 0.81 -6.53
CA SER A 637 13.63 1.15 -7.95
C SER A 637 14.88 2.00 -8.21
N THR A 638 15.38 2.73 -7.20
CA THR A 638 16.66 3.45 -7.31
C THR A 638 17.82 2.47 -7.37
N MET A 639 17.89 1.54 -6.42
CA MET A 639 18.94 0.53 -6.33
C MET A 639 18.91 -0.43 -7.53
N LEU A 640 17.72 -0.85 -7.98
CA LEU A 640 17.57 -1.60 -9.24
C LEU A 640 18.08 -0.82 -10.45
N GLY A 641 17.80 0.48 -10.53
CA GLY A 641 18.34 1.35 -11.58
C GLY A 641 19.87 1.39 -11.58
N VAL A 642 20.48 1.46 -10.38
CA VAL A 642 21.95 1.48 -10.19
C VAL A 642 22.59 0.13 -10.51
N LEU A 643 21.99 -1.00 -10.09
CA LEU A 643 22.50 -2.34 -10.42
C LEU A 643 22.44 -2.62 -11.93
N VAL A 644 21.29 -2.39 -12.56
CA VAL A 644 21.04 -2.74 -13.97
C VAL A 644 21.77 -1.80 -14.95
N LYS A 645 22.00 -0.53 -14.58
CA LYS A 645 22.69 0.45 -15.45
C LYS A 645 24.15 0.70 -15.12
N GLY A 646 24.64 0.27 -13.95
CA GLY A 646 25.99 0.57 -13.45
C GLY A 646 26.23 2.02 -12.99
N GLN A 647 25.36 2.98 -13.36
CA GLN A 647 25.45 4.39 -12.97
C GLN A 647 24.84 4.62 -11.58
N LEU A 648 25.54 5.40 -10.74
CA LEU A 648 25.06 5.83 -9.42
C LEU A 648 23.87 6.82 -9.54
N ASP A 649 23.07 6.91 -8.48
CA ASP A 649 21.95 7.85 -8.38
C ASP A 649 22.42 9.25 -7.97
N ASP A 650 21.73 10.28 -8.42
CA ASP A 650 22.07 11.69 -8.14
C ASP A 650 21.51 12.22 -6.81
N GLY A 651 21.04 11.31 -5.93
CA GLY A 651 20.34 11.63 -4.69
C GLY A 651 18.92 12.20 -4.89
N ARG A 652 18.50 12.46 -6.14
CA ARG A 652 17.15 12.93 -6.50
C ARG A 652 16.29 11.81 -7.10
N GLY A 653 16.91 10.67 -7.43
CA GLY A 653 16.25 9.50 -7.98
C GLY A 653 16.29 9.42 -9.50
N LYS A 654 17.28 10.04 -10.16
CA LYS A 654 17.51 9.85 -11.60
C LYS A 654 17.59 8.38 -12.01
N ALA A 655 18.12 7.49 -11.16
CA ALA A 655 18.14 6.05 -11.41
C ALA A 655 16.72 5.42 -11.44
N ARG A 656 15.81 5.80 -10.52
CA ARG A 656 14.43 5.25 -10.49
C ARG A 656 13.53 5.77 -11.61
N VAL A 657 13.69 7.02 -12.05
CA VAL A 657 12.87 7.60 -13.14
C VAL A 657 13.00 6.79 -14.43
N ASN A 658 14.16 6.17 -14.63
CA ASN A 658 14.44 5.29 -15.77
C ASN A 658 13.73 3.92 -15.74
N LEU A 659 13.07 3.55 -14.63
CA LEU A 659 12.34 2.28 -14.48
C LEU A 659 10.81 2.46 -14.47
N PHE A 660 10.32 3.68 -14.28
CA PHE A 660 8.88 3.97 -14.30
C PHE A 660 8.29 3.78 -15.70
N ARG A 661 7.13 3.12 -15.75
CA ARG A 661 6.49 2.66 -17.00
C ARG A 661 5.24 3.46 -17.35
N HIS A 662 4.62 4.07 -16.36
CA HIS A 662 3.39 4.83 -16.51
C HIS A 662 3.57 6.29 -16.09
N LYS A 663 2.82 7.20 -16.71
CA LYS A 663 2.90 8.65 -16.49
C LYS A 663 2.75 9.01 -15.00
N HIS A 664 1.77 8.40 -14.33
CA HIS A 664 1.50 8.62 -12.90
C HIS A 664 2.61 8.10 -11.96
N GLU A 665 3.45 7.15 -12.39
CA GLU A 665 4.62 6.72 -11.61
C GLU A 665 5.73 7.78 -11.65
N ILE A 666 5.90 8.46 -12.79
CA ILE A 666 6.81 9.58 -12.97
C ILE A 666 6.30 10.80 -12.17
N GLU A 667 5.01 11.12 -12.29
CA GLU A 667 4.37 12.27 -11.62
C GLU A 667 4.35 12.10 -10.09
N SER A 668 4.00 10.91 -9.58
CA SER A 668 3.98 10.65 -8.12
C SER A 668 5.32 10.20 -7.52
N GLY A 669 6.33 9.93 -8.37
CA GLY A 669 7.63 9.40 -7.97
C GLY A 669 7.61 8.00 -7.35
N ARG A 670 6.54 7.22 -7.58
CA ARG A 670 6.22 5.96 -6.89
C ARG A 670 5.84 4.83 -7.85
N THR A 671 6.46 3.67 -7.68
CA THR A 671 6.13 2.43 -8.38
C THR A 671 4.72 1.95 -8.02
N SER A 672 3.90 1.68 -9.03
CA SER A 672 2.50 1.23 -8.92
C SER A 672 2.26 -0.14 -9.56
N SER A 673 3.02 -0.43 -10.62
CA SER A 673 3.00 -1.64 -11.41
C SER A 673 4.01 -2.68 -10.89
N VAL A 674 3.94 -3.90 -11.42
CA VAL A 674 5.04 -4.88 -11.27
C VAL A 674 6.07 -4.59 -12.36
N GLY A 675 7.23 -4.09 -11.96
CA GLY A 675 8.39 -3.96 -12.84
C GLY A 675 9.07 -5.32 -13.03
N MET A 676 9.66 -5.54 -14.20
CA MET A 676 10.65 -6.61 -14.40
C MET A 676 11.85 -6.01 -15.13
N GLU A 677 13.05 -6.13 -14.61
CA GLU A 677 14.30 -5.77 -15.30
C GLU A 677 15.32 -6.91 -15.15
N ILE A 678 16.35 -6.93 -15.98
CA ILE A 678 17.36 -8.01 -15.98
C ILE A 678 18.78 -7.47 -15.80
N MET A 679 19.62 -8.24 -15.14
CA MET A 679 21.04 -8.00 -14.95
C MET A 679 21.80 -9.25 -15.40
N GLY A 680 22.72 -9.09 -16.35
CA GLY A 680 23.51 -10.19 -16.91
C GLY A 680 24.91 -10.25 -16.31
N PHE A 681 25.39 -11.47 -16.09
CA PHE A 681 26.80 -11.78 -15.85
C PHE A 681 27.33 -12.66 -16.99
N ASP A 682 28.52 -12.34 -17.49
CA ASP A 682 29.24 -13.18 -18.45
C ASP A 682 29.93 -14.39 -17.75
N ALA A 683 30.67 -15.19 -18.51
CA ALA A 683 31.40 -16.34 -17.99
C ALA A 683 32.60 -15.92 -17.12
N GLN A 684 33.19 -14.75 -17.40
CA GLN A 684 34.20 -14.07 -16.58
C GLN A 684 33.62 -13.41 -15.31
N SER A 685 32.34 -13.67 -14.98
CA SER A 685 31.62 -13.09 -13.84
C SER A 685 31.51 -11.55 -13.82
N GLN A 686 31.77 -10.88 -14.95
CA GLN A 686 31.62 -9.44 -15.07
C GLN A 686 30.19 -9.07 -15.45
N ILE A 687 29.76 -7.85 -15.07
CA ILE A 687 28.40 -7.37 -15.32
C ILE A 687 28.30 -6.90 -16.78
N VAL A 688 27.36 -7.47 -17.53
CA VAL A 688 27.08 -7.14 -18.93
C VAL A 688 26.51 -5.72 -19.03
N THR A 689 27.40 -4.75 -19.23
CA THR A 689 27.11 -3.31 -19.27
C THR A 689 27.40 -2.70 -20.65
N SER A 690 26.98 -1.45 -20.84
CA SER A 690 27.16 -0.71 -22.10
C SER A 690 28.36 0.23 -22.02
N GLN A 691 29.39 -0.04 -22.82
CA GLN A 691 30.61 0.77 -22.90
C GLN A 691 30.38 2.23 -23.36
N ALA A 692 29.21 2.54 -23.94
CA ALA A 692 28.90 3.84 -24.54
C ALA A 692 27.57 4.47 -24.05
N GLY A 693 27.06 4.07 -22.88
CA GLY A 693 25.85 4.67 -22.26
C GLY A 693 24.49 4.36 -22.93
N ARG A 694 24.49 3.85 -24.17
CA ARG A 694 23.30 3.25 -24.83
C ARG A 694 22.67 2.17 -23.92
N LYS A 695 21.36 2.20 -23.65
CA LYS A 695 20.68 1.07 -22.98
C LYS A 695 20.79 -0.17 -23.87
N LEU A 696 21.35 -1.27 -23.33
CA LEU A 696 21.28 -2.57 -24.00
C LEU A 696 19.84 -3.09 -23.99
N THR A 697 19.44 -3.69 -25.09
CA THR A 697 18.22 -4.50 -25.18
C THR A 697 18.35 -5.77 -24.35
N TRP A 698 17.22 -6.39 -23.98
CA TRP A 698 17.25 -7.65 -23.24
C TRP A 698 17.84 -8.81 -24.05
N GLU A 699 17.77 -8.72 -25.38
CA GLU A 699 18.41 -9.64 -26.31
C GLU A 699 19.94 -9.50 -26.30
N GLU A 700 20.47 -8.27 -26.35
CA GLU A 700 21.91 -8.00 -26.25
C GLU A 700 22.49 -8.41 -24.89
N ILE A 701 21.72 -8.31 -23.80
CA ILE A 701 22.11 -8.80 -22.48
C ILE A 701 22.09 -10.34 -22.47
N GLY A 702 21.00 -10.96 -22.90
CA GLY A 702 20.84 -12.41 -22.93
C GLY A 702 21.94 -13.12 -23.71
N LYS A 703 22.24 -12.67 -24.93
CA LYS A 703 23.28 -13.23 -25.81
C LYS A 703 24.73 -13.04 -25.32
N LYS A 704 24.96 -12.20 -24.31
CA LYS A 704 26.28 -11.92 -23.73
C LYS A 704 26.46 -12.46 -22.31
N SER A 705 25.41 -13.04 -21.74
CA SER A 705 25.42 -13.53 -20.36
C SER A 705 25.57 -15.05 -20.34
N ALA A 706 26.33 -15.57 -19.39
CA ALA A 706 26.22 -16.97 -18.96
C ALA A 706 25.09 -17.14 -17.92
N LYS A 707 24.76 -16.06 -17.17
CA LYS A 707 23.76 -16.05 -16.10
C LYS A 707 22.99 -14.74 -16.09
N VAL A 708 21.67 -14.79 -15.92
CA VAL A 708 20.82 -13.59 -15.82
C VAL A 708 19.96 -13.59 -14.55
N ILE A 709 20.20 -12.59 -13.70
CA ILE A 709 19.32 -12.25 -12.59
C ILE A 709 18.13 -11.45 -13.13
N SER A 710 16.93 -11.94 -12.88
CA SER A 710 15.67 -11.36 -13.34
C SER A 710 14.94 -10.74 -12.14
N PHE A 711 15.03 -9.42 -12.01
CA PHE A 711 14.47 -8.68 -10.90
C PHE A 711 13.00 -8.37 -11.13
N THR A 712 12.18 -8.60 -10.11
CA THR A 712 10.78 -8.16 -10.07
C THR A 712 10.66 -6.99 -9.09
N ASP A 713 10.44 -5.77 -9.58
CA ASP A 713 10.23 -4.58 -8.73
C ASP A 713 8.77 -4.53 -8.28
N LEU A 714 8.55 -4.56 -6.96
CA LEU A 714 7.22 -4.69 -6.37
C LEU A 714 6.82 -3.43 -5.63
N ALA A 715 5.55 -3.03 -5.76
CA ALA A 715 5.06 -1.75 -5.25
C ALA A 715 5.22 -1.62 -3.73
N GLY A 716 5.69 -0.45 -3.28
CA GLY A 716 6.06 -0.22 -1.87
C GLY A 716 4.94 0.27 -0.95
N HIS A 717 3.75 0.53 -1.46
CA HIS A 717 2.68 1.26 -0.77
C HIS A 717 1.49 0.34 -0.45
N GLU A 718 0.87 0.50 0.73
CA GLU A 718 -0.28 -0.32 1.19
C GLU A 718 -1.43 -0.41 0.16
N LYS A 719 -1.71 0.67 -0.58
CA LYS A 719 -2.71 0.72 -1.68
C LYS A 719 -2.42 -0.29 -2.81
N TYR A 720 -1.16 -0.60 -3.07
CA TYR A 720 -0.71 -1.53 -4.11
C TYR A 720 -0.30 -2.91 -3.56
N LEU A 721 -0.54 -3.21 -2.27
CA LEU A 721 -0.18 -4.51 -1.68
C LEU A 721 -0.92 -5.69 -2.33
N ARG A 722 -2.04 -5.48 -3.03
CA ARG A 722 -2.65 -6.54 -3.88
C ARG A 722 -1.72 -6.90 -5.04
N THR A 723 -1.15 -5.90 -5.70
CA THR A 723 -0.16 -6.02 -6.78
C THR A 723 1.14 -6.68 -6.29
N THR A 724 1.63 -6.30 -5.12
CA THR A 724 2.85 -6.88 -4.53
C THR A 724 2.68 -8.35 -4.14
N VAL A 725 1.54 -8.73 -3.54
CA VAL A 725 1.19 -10.14 -3.29
C VAL A 725 1.04 -10.94 -4.57
N PHE A 726 0.38 -10.37 -5.59
CA PHE A 726 0.26 -11.00 -6.90
C PHE A 726 1.63 -11.23 -7.54
N GLY A 727 2.57 -10.28 -7.43
CA GLY A 727 3.94 -10.46 -7.91
C GLY A 727 4.68 -11.58 -7.18
N LEU A 728 4.66 -11.60 -5.83
CA LEU A 728 5.33 -12.64 -5.04
C LEU A 728 4.76 -14.05 -5.29
N LEU A 729 3.44 -14.18 -5.45
CA LEU A 729 2.81 -15.48 -5.69
C LEU A 729 2.85 -15.92 -7.17
N GLY A 730 2.72 -14.97 -8.11
CA GLY A 730 2.67 -15.27 -9.54
C GLY A 730 4.04 -15.46 -10.18
N THR A 731 5.04 -14.64 -9.83
CA THR A 731 6.38 -14.75 -10.43
C THR A 731 7.20 -15.90 -9.86
N SER A 732 6.78 -16.51 -8.74
CA SER A 732 7.51 -17.57 -8.03
C SER A 732 9.01 -17.26 -7.89
N PRO A 733 9.37 -16.18 -7.16
CA PRO A 733 10.75 -15.74 -7.05
C PRO A 733 11.58 -16.76 -6.25
N ASP A 734 12.76 -17.08 -6.76
CA ASP A 734 13.69 -18.00 -6.10
C ASP A 734 14.32 -17.32 -4.86
N TYR A 735 14.40 -15.99 -4.87
CA TYR A 735 14.98 -15.17 -3.80
C TYR A 735 14.21 -13.86 -3.56
N CYS A 736 14.30 -13.33 -2.34
CA CYS A 736 13.65 -12.10 -1.92
C CYS A 736 14.65 -11.05 -1.39
N LEU A 737 14.68 -9.88 -2.00
CA LEU A 737 15.54 -8.74 -1.63
C LEU A 737 14.72 -7.71 -0.85
N LEU A 738 14.86 -7.71 0.48
CA LEU A 738 14.15 -6.79 1.38
C LEU A 738 14.94 -5.49 1.55
N MET A 739 14.45 -4.47 0.86
CA MET A 739 14.96 -3.10 0.91
C MET A 739 14.43 -2.37 2.16
N VAL A 740 15.34 -1.80 2.93
CA VAL A 740 15.08 -0.99 4.12
C VAL A 740 15.84 0.33 4.00
N ALA A 741 15.28 1.44 4.48
CA ALA A 741 16.04 2.70 4.57
C ALA A 741 16.59 2.88 5.98
N ALA A 742 17.89 3.21 6.08
CA ALA A 742 18.62 3.36 7.33
C ALA A 742 17.94 4.33 8.32
N ASN A 743 17.31 5.40 7.82
CA ASN A 743 16.64 6.43 8.61
C ASN A 743 15.26 6.02 9.15
N ASN A 744 14.59 5.05 8.53
CA ASN A 744 13.19 4.68 8.82
C ASN A 744 13.05 3.29 9.48
N GLY A 745 14.04 2.42 9.31
CA GLY A 745 13.99 1.04 9.81
C GLY A 745 12.91 0.17 9.16
N LEU A 746 12.67 -0.99 9.77
CA LEU A 746 11.79 -2.04 9.25
C LEU A 746 10.35 -1.78 9.69
N ILE A 747 9.73 -0.76 9.08
CA ILE A 747 8.37 -0.26 9.41
C ILE A 747 7.35 -0.50 8.29
N GLY A 748 6.07 -0.46 8.67
CA GLY A 748 4.93 -0.54 7.74
C GLY A 748 5.04 -1.72 6.77
N MET A 749 5.01 -1.42 5.49
CA MET A 749 5.03 -2.40 4.40
C MET A 749 6.25 -3.33 4.40
N SER A 750 7.43 -2.89 4.90
CA SER A 750 8.59 -3.78 5.02
C SER A 750 8.33 -4.94 6.00
N LYS A 751 7.47 -4.77 7.03
CA LYS A 751 7.08 -5.87 7.93
C LYS A 751 6.14 -6.86 7.25
N GLU A 752 5.15 -6.37 6.52
CA GLU A 752 4.19 -7.26 5.85
C GLU A 752 4.84 -8.01 4.68
N HIS A 753 5.71 -7.37 3.90
CA HIS A 753 6.49 -8.05 2.87
C HIS A 753 7.47 -9.09 3.45
N LEU A 754 8.15 -8.80 4.57
CA LEU A 754 8.97 -9.79 5.28
C LEU A 754 8.13 -10.99 5.74
N GLY A 755 6.96 -10.74 6.35
CA GLY A 755 6.05 -11.79 6.80
C GLY A 755 5.55 -12.68 5.65
N ILE A 756 5.20 -12.09 4.50
CA ILE A 756 4.81 -12.83 3.30
C ILE A 756 5.99 -13.66 2.76
N ALA A 757 7.20 -13.10 2.66
CA ALA A 757 8.37 -13.83 2.15
C ALA A 757 8.77 -15.02 3.04
N VAL A 758 8.78 -14.84 4.36
CA VAL A 758 9.01 -15.91 5.34
C VAL A 758 7.91 -16.98 5.23
N ALA A 759 6.65 -16.57 5.10
CA ALA A 759 5.52 -17.49 5.00
C ALA A 759 5.48 -18.30 3.69
N LEU A 760 5.95 -17.72 2.58
CA LEU A 760 6.13 -18.43 1.32
C LEU A 760 7.37 -19.32 1.33
N ASN A 761 8.20 -19.25 2.37
CA ASN A 761 9.48 -19.95 2.51
C ASN A 761 10.41 -19.65 1.32
N VAL A 762 10.59 -18.35 1.05
CA VAL A 762 11.57 -17.82 0.10
C VAL A 762 12.78 -17.32 0.89
N PRO A 763 14.04 -17.63 0.52
CA PRO A 763 15.22 -17.09 1.20
C PRO A 763 15.33 -15.58 1.02
N ILE A 764 15.77 -14.88 2.07
CA ILE A 764 15.68 -13.41 2.19
C ILE A 764 17.06 -12.80 2.42
N MET A 765 17.37 -11.77 1.64
CA MET A 765 18.51 -10.86 1.80
C MET A 765 17.98 -9.51 2.27
N VAL A 766 18.68 -8.80 3.16
CA VAL A 766 18.31 -7.43 3.56
C VAL A 766 19.33 -6.43 3.03
N VAL A 767 18.84 -5.34 2.44
CA VAL A 767 19.67 -4.23 1.97
C VAL A 767 19.25 -2.94 2.68
N ILE A 768 20.14 -2.41 3.50
CA ILE A 768 19.98 -1.15 4.22
C ILE A 768 20.52 -0.03 3.32
N THR A 769 19.62 0.77 2.78
CA THR A 769 19.92 1.91 1.88
C THR A 769 20.02 3.24 2.63
N LYS A 770 20.60 4.25 1.98
CA LYS A 770 20.72 5.64 2.46
C LYS A 770 21.62 5.82 3.68
N ILE A 771 22.67 5.01 3.78
CA ILE A 771 23.67 5.12 4.86
C ILE A 771 24.42 6.46 4.80
N ASP A 772 24.62 7.00 3.60
CA ASP A 772 25.19 8.31 3.29
C ASP A 772 24.41 9.49 3.89
N MET A 773 23.08 9.38 3.98
CA MET A 773 22.20 10.43 4.52
C MET A 773 21.89 10.27 6.02
N THR A 774 22.31 9.15 6.65
CA THR A 774 21.77 8.74 7.95
C THR A 774 22.82 8.85 9.07
N PRO A 775 22.56 9.63 10.14
CA PRO A 775 23.41 9.68 11.32
C PRO A 775 23.74 8.28 11.90
N PRO A 776 25.00 7.96 12.26
CA PRO A 776 25.42 6.61 12.65
C PRO A 776 24.64 6.01 13.83
N ASN A 777 24.16 6.84 14.76
CA ASN A 777 23.31 6.42 15.87
C ASN A 777 21.94 5.90 15.42
N ILE A 778 21.34 6.49 14.38
CA ILE A 778 20.06 6.05 13.80
C ILE A 778 20.27 4.77 12.99
N LEU A 779 21.37 4.68 12.22
CA LEU A 779 21.77 3.46 11.51
C LEU A 779 21.96 2.29 12.49
N ALA A 780 22.66 2.49 13.61
CA ALA A 780 22.82 1.49 14.66
C ALA A 780 21.48 1.03 15.27
N GLN A 781 20.55 1.96 15.55
CA GLN A 781 19.20 1.63 16.03
C GLN A 781 18.42 0.78 15.00
N THR A 782 18.48 1.15 13.71
CA THR A 782 17.87 0.39 12.61
C THR A 782 18.47 -1.02 12.51
N ILE A 783 19.80 -1.15 12.58
CA ILE A 783 20.51 -2.44 12.62
C ILE A 783 20.04 -3.31 13.79
N THR A 784 19.95 -2.74 15.00
CA THR A 784 19.44 -3.46 16.19
C THR A 784 17.97 -3.88 16.01
N GLN A 785 17.12 -3.03 15.43
CA GLN A 785 15.72 -3.34 15.17
C GLN A 785 15.56 -4.48 14.15
N ILE A 786 16.29 -4.43 13.02
CA ILE A 786 16.31 -5.48 11.99
C ILE A 786 16.78 -6.80 12.60
N THR A 787 17.90 -6.78 13.33
CA THR A 787 18.48 -7.95 14.02
C THR A 787 17.47 -8.59 14.97
N LYS A 788 16.76 -7.79 15.78
CA LYS A 788 15.75 -8.28 16.73
C LYS A 788 14.53 -8.88 16.02
N ILE A 789 14.14 -8.38 14.85
CA ILE A 789 13.02 -8.92 14.07
C ILE A 789 13.43 -10.23 13.38
N LEU A 790 14.60 -10.29 12.75
CA LEU A 790 15.10 -11.50 12.07
C LEU A 790 15.37 -12.65 13.05
N LYS A 791 15.99 -12.36 14.21
CA LYS A 791 16.20 -13.34 15.30
C LYS A 791 14.94 -13.64 16.13
N SER A 792 13.81 -12.95 15.90
CA SER A 792 12.57 -13.27 16.62
C SER A 792 12.05 -14.66 16.24
N GLY A 793 11.26 -15.27 17.12
CA GLY A 793 10.49 -16.48 16.78
C GLY A 793 9.71 -16.31 15.47
N GLY A 794 9.25 -15.08 15.20
CA GLY A 794 8.61 -14.58 13.98
C GLY A 794 9.36 -14.77 12.64
N ALA A 795 10.66 -15.09 12.66
CA ALA A 795 11.45 -15.30 11.44
C ALA A 795 12.56 -16.36 11.56
N ARG A 796 13.20 -16.50 12.74
CA ARG A 796 14.35 -17.40 12.99
C ARG A 796 15.45 -17.36 11.91
N LYS A 797 15.70 -16.18 11.36
CA LYS A 797 16.83 -15.97 10.45
C LYS A 797 18.06 -15.54 11.25
N ILE A 798 19.23 -16.06 10.88
CA ILE A 798 20.55 -15.69 11.41
C ILE A 798 21.06 -14.50 10.56
N PRO A 799 21.09 -13.27 11.10
CA PRO A 799 21.56 -12.11 10.37
C PRO A 799 23.09 -12.10 10.31
N ILE A 800 23.64 -12.19 9.10
CA ILE A 800 25.08 -12.07 8.83
C ILE A 800 25.32 -10.72 8.16
N PHE A 801 26.17 -9.87 8.74
CA PHE A 801 26.46 -8.54 8.19
C PHE A 801 27.63 -8.61 7.24
N ILE A 802 27.41 -8.23 5.98
CA ILE A 802 28.44 -8.28 4.94
C ILE A 802 29.18 -6.94 4.88
N LYS A 803 30.49 -6.98 5.12
CA LYS A 803 31.44 -5.86 5.15
C LYS A 803 32.65 -6.08 4.26
N SER A 804 32.98 -7.32 3.91
CA SER A 804 34.04 -7.68 2.97
C SER A 804 33.51 -8.53 1.80
N LYS A 805 34.34 -8.69 0.76
CA LYS A 805 34.08 -9.64 -0.33
C LYS A 805 34.09 -11.08 0.18
N ASP A 806 35.06 -11.44 1.04
CA ASP A 806 35.18 -12.75 1.66
C ASP A 806 33.89 -13.18 2.39
N GLU A 807 33.32 -12.28 3.21
CA GLU A 807 32.03 -12.52 3.88
C GLU A 807 30.91 -12.69 2.86
N ALA A 808 30.91 -11.93 1.75
CA ALA A 808 29.92 -12.08 0.68
C ALA A 808 30.04 -13.43 -0.05
N ILE A 809 31.25 -13.86 -0.39
CA ILE A 809 31.55 -15.11 -1.10
C ILE A 809 31.16 -16.30 -0.21
N SER A 810 31.69 -16.35 1.01
CA SER A 810 31.38 -17.41 1.99
C SER A 810 29.88 -17.49 2.27
N THR A 811 29.23 -16.36 2.57
CA THR A 811 27.78 -16.34 2.84
C THR A 811 26.97 -16.77 1.62
N ALA A 812 27.36 -16.40 0.39
CA ALA A 812 26.65 -16.80 -0.83
C ALA A 812 26.70 -18.31 -1.06
N THR A 813 27.87 -18.93 -0.89
CA THR A 813 28.05 -20.38 -0.99
C THR A 813 27.13 -21.15 -0.04
N HIS A 814 26.98 -20.67 1.21
CA HIS A 814 26.14 -21.30 2.22
C HIS A 814 24.66 -20.80 2.22
N PHE A 815 24.27 -19.88 1.33
CA PHE A 815 22.95 -19.24 1.34
C PHE A 815 21.78 -20.16 0.93
N VAL A 816 22.05 -21.39 0.50
CA VAL A 816 21.05 -22.46 0.37
C VAL A 816 20.43 -22.81 1.74
N SER A 817 21.12 -22.49 2.85
CA SER A 817 20.56 -22.64 4.19
C SER A 817 19.45 -21.61 4.45
N ASP A 818 18.22 -22.11 4.53
CA ASP A 818 17.01 -21.36 4.82
C ASP A 818 17.01 -20.63 6.19
N ARG A 819 18.04 -20.81 7.02
CA ARG A 819 18.23 -20.03 8.24
C ARG A 819 19.03 -18.75 8.02
N ILE A 820 19.89 -18.65 7.00
CA ILE A 820 20.78 -17.50 6.83
C ILE A 820 20.02 -16.29 6.26
N CYS A 821 20.43 -15.08 6.64
CA CYS A 821 19.95 -13.82 6.07
C CYS A 821 21.11 -12.81 5.99
N PRO A 822 21.74 -12.60 4.83
CA PRO A 822 22.77 -11.59 4.67
C PRO A 822 22.17 -10.18 4.77
N ILE A 823 22.93 -9.27 5.37
CA ILE A 823 22.57 -7.86 5.54
C ILE A 823 23.69 -7.01 4.94
N PHE A 824 23.34 -6.32 3.85
CA PHE A 824 24.20 -5.36 3.17
C PHE A 824 23.87 -3.94 3.62
N GLN A 825 24.88 -3.10 3.75
CA GLN A 825 24.73 -1.66 3.94
C GLN A 825 25.19 -0.99 2.65
N VAL A 826 24.33 -0.18 2.02
CA VAL A 826 24.61 0.41 0.70
C VAL A 826 24.23 1.87 0.57
N SER A 827 25.01 2.58 -0.24
CA SER A 827 24.72 3.92 -0.73
C SER A 827 24.58 3.89 -2.26
N ASN A 828 23.38 4.21 -2.75
CA ASN A 828 23.13 4.34 -4.19
C ASN A 828 23.81 5.58 -4.80
N VAL A 829 24.30 6.52 -3.96
CA VAL A 829 24.83 7.83 -4.38
C VAL A 829 26.36 7.84 -4.33
N THR A 830 26.98 7.27 -3.29
CA THR A 830 28.45 7.16 -3.17
C THR A 830 29.00 5.85 -3.73
N GLY A 831 28.15 4.86 -3.97
CA GLY A 831 28.54 3.52 -4.45
C GLY A 831 28.96 2.53 -3.35
N GLU A 832 29.09 3.00 -2.11
CA GLU A 832 29.47 2.21 -0.95
C GLU A 832 28.61 0.93 -0.81
N GLY A 833 29.26 -0.21 -0.63
CA GLY A 833 28.62 -1.52 -0.42
C GLY A 833 27.94 -2.17 -1.64
N LEU A 834 27.80 -1.47 -2.77
CA LEU A 834 27.14 -2.02 -3.96
C LEU A 834 27.87 -3.25 -4.53
N ASP A 835 29.19 -3.26 -4.46
CA ASP A 835 30.00 -4.34 -5.03
C ASP A 835 29.90 -5.64 -4.23
N PHE A 836 29.66 -5.56 -2.91
CA PHE A 836 29.33 -6.76 -2.12
C PHE A 836 28.00 -7.38 -2.56
N VAL A 837 27.00 -6.55 -2.88
CA VAL A 837 25.71 -7.02 -3.42
C VAL A 837 25.88 -7.61 -4.82
N ARG A 838 26.70 -6.99 -5.68
CA ARG A 838 27.02 -7.50 -7.03
C ARG A 838 27.72 -8.86 -6.98
N THR A 839 28.77 -9.00 -6.16
CA THR A 839 29.49 -10.26 -5.95
C THR A 839 28.57 -11.34 -5.39
N PHE A 840 27.74 -11.02 -4.39
CA PHE A 840 26.77 -11.96 -3.84
C PHE A 840 25.77 -12.44 -4.91
N LEU A 841 25.14 -11.52 -5.64
CA LEU A 841 24.22 -11.83 -6.74
C LEU A 841 24.86 -12.65 -7.87
N ASN A 842 26.15 -12.46 -8.14
CA ASN A 842 26.89 -13.29 -9.09
C ASN A 842 26.99 -14.75 -8.61
N ILE A 843 27.27 -14.97 -7.33
CA ILE A 843 27.58 -16.29 -6.77
C ILE A 843 26.30 -17.09 -6.43
N LEU A 844 25.17 -16.43 -6.17
CA LEU A 844 23.90 -17.07 -5.81
C LEU A 844 23.56 -18.33 -6.64
N PRO A 845 23.43 -19.51 -6.03
CA PRO A 845 23.12 -20.74 -6.76
C PRO A 845 21.66 -20.76 -7.24
N TYR A 846 21.35 -21.69 -8.14
CA TYR A 846 19.99 -21.92 -8.60
C TYR A 846 19.18 -22.72 -7.56
N HIS A 847 18.16 -22.08 -6.95
CA HIS A 847 17.35 -22.66 -5.87
C HIS A 847 16.03 -23.31 -6.35
N GLY A 848 15.81 -23.42 -7.66
CA GLY A 848 14.53 -23.80 -8.25
C GLY A 848 14.22 -25.30 -8.20
N GLN A 849 13.32 -25.72 -7.30
CA GLN A 849 12.76 -27.07 -7.27
C GLN A 849 11.67 -27.25 -8.34
N PHE A 850 12.11 -27.44 -9.59
CA PHE A 850 11.23 -27.60 -10.75
C PHE A 850 11.43 -28.98 -11.41
N ASP A 851 10.34 -29.75 -11.49
CA ASP A 851 10.33 -31.06 -12.14
C ASP A 851 10.09 -30.92 -13.65
N VAL A 852 11.10 -31.30 -14.43
CA VAL A 852 11.11 -31.25 -15.90
C VAL A 852 10.45 -32.50 -16.51
N ASN A 853 10.32 -33.59 -15.75
CA ASN A 853 9.76 -34.86 -16.19
C ASN A 853 8.26 -35.00 -15.84
N ALA A 854 7.78 -34.22 -14.86
CA ALA A 854 6.36 -34.12 -14.53
C ALA A 854 5.53 -33.54 -15.71
N PRO A 855 4.19 -33.78 -15.75
CA PRO A 855 3.32 -33.20 -16.77
C PRO A 855 3.43 -31.67 -16.86
N PHE A 856 3.27 -31.12 -18.06
CA PHE A 856 3.41 -29.69 -18.29
C PHE A 856 2.35 -28.87 -17.53
N GLU A 857 2.79 -27.85 -16.79
CA GLU A 857 1.91 -26.92 -16.07
C GLU A 857 2.45 -25.49 -16.20
N PHE A 858 1.62 -24.56 -16.69
CA PHE A 858 1.98 -23.15 -16.83
C PHE A 858 0.89 -22.23 -16.30
N TYR A 859 1.26 -21.27 -15.47
CA TYR A 859 0.33 -20.34 -14.82
C TYR A 859 0.25 -19.00 -15.56
N VAL A 860 -0.96 -18.60 -15.95
CA VAL A 860 -1.20 -17.34 -16.67
C VAL A 860 -1.19 -16.16 -15.70
N ASN A 861 -0.01 -15.54 -15.58
CA ASN A 861 0.22 -14.33 -14.80
C ASN A 861 -0.24 -13.08 -15.56
N ASP A 862 0.09 -12.98 -16.84
CA ASP A 862 -0.18 -11.81 -17.67
C ASP A 862 -0.72 -12.18 -19.04
N THR A 863 -1.44 -11.23 -19.65
CA THR A 863 -2.26 -11.47 -20.83
C THR A 863 -2.29 -10.22 -21.72
N PHE A 864 -1.78 -10.36 -22.94
CA PHE A 864 -1.57 -9.28 -23.89
C PHE A 864 -2.35 -9.52 -25.19
N SER A 865 -2.67 -8.44 -25.90
CA SER A 865 -3.15 -8.49 -27.28
C SER A 865 -2.09 -7.82 -28.14
N VAL A 866 -1.40 -8.59 -28.99
CA VAL A 866 -0.28 -8.10 -29.80
C VAL A 866 -0.74 -8.03 -31.26
N PRO A 867 -0.61 -6.88 -31.95
CA PRO A 867 -0.97 -6.75 -33.36
C PRO A 867 -0.34 -7.84 -34.23
N PHE A 868 -1.11 -8.38 -35.18
CA PHE A 868 -0.72 -9.47 -36.12
C PHE A 868 -0.36 -10.84 -35.48
N VAL A 869 0.01 -10.89 -34.21
CA VAL A 869 0.29 -12.12 -33.44
C VAL A 869 -0.99 -12.71 -32.86
N GLY A 870 -1.82 -11.88 -32.20
CA GLY A 870 -3.08 -12.27 -31.55
C GLY A 870 -3.01 -12.20 -30.03
N THR A 871 -3.69 -13.15 -29.36
CA THR A 871 -3.70 -13.26 -27.89
C THR A 871 -2.39 -13.91 -27.42
N VAL A 872 -1.70 -13.26 -26.50
CA VAL A 872 -0.46 -13.76 -25.88
C VAL A 872 -0.66 -13.92 -24.37
N VAL A 873 -0.25 -15.05 -23.81
CA VAL A 873 -0.22 -15.30 -22.36
C VAL A 873 1.22 -15.30 -21.87
N SER A 874 1.48 -14.83 -20.65
CA SER A 874 2.81 -14.79 -20.04
C SER A 874 2.78 -15.32 -18.61
N GLY A 875 3.84 -16.02 -18.21
CA GLY A 875 3.86 -16.78 -16.96
C GLY A 875 5.20 -17.44 -16.69
N VAL A 876 5.19 -18.37 -15.73
CA VAL A 876 6.30 -19.27 -15.40
C VAL A 876 5.80 -20.70 -15.57
N VAL A 877 6.62 -21.57 -16.14
CA VAL A 877 6.36 -23.01 -16.21
C VAL A 877 6.62 -23.62 -14.84
N LYS A 878 5.62 -24.26 -14.21
CA LYS A 878 5.74 -24.91 -12.89
C LYS A 878 6.26 -26.36 -13.01
N SER A 879 5.93 -27.05 -14.09
CA SER A 879 6.44 -28.41 -14.38
C SER A 879 6.47 -28.71 -15.89
N GLY A 880 7.25 -29.72 -16.27
CA GLY A 880 7.33 -30.27 -17.62
C GLY A 880 8.07 -29.42 -18.66
N VAL A 881 7.81 -29.72 -19.94
CA VAL A 881 8.38 -29.07 -21.13
C VAL A 881 7.28 -28.85 -22.15
N ILE A 882 7.36 -27.78 -22.95
CA ILE A 882 6.44 -27.50 -24.05
C ILE A 882 7.16 -26.84 -25.24
N HIS A 883 6.68 -27.08 -26.46
CA HIS A 883 7.26 -26.59 -27.70
C HIS A 883 6.26 -25.74 -28.53
N ALA A 884 6.81 -24.91 -29.40
CA ALA A 884 6.02 -24.17 -30.38
C ALA A 884 5.40 -25.14 -31.41
N GLY A 885 4.08 -25.19 -31.46
CA GLY A 885 3.31 -26.14 -32.26
C GLY A 885 2.42 -27.09 -31.45
N ASP A 886 2.66 -27.24 -30.14
CA ASP A 886 1.94 -28.20 -29.31
C ASP A 886 0.46 -27.84 -29.10
N GLN A 887 -0.39 -28.88 -28.98
CA GLN A 887 -1.80 -28.73 -28.60
C GLN A 887 -1.94 -28.69 -27.09
N VAL A 888 -2.64 -27.66 -26.60
CA VAL A 888 -2.80 -27.39 -25.18
C VAL A 888 -4.25 -27.06 -24.84
N LEU A 889 -4.59 -27.18 -23.55
CA LEU A 889 -5.84 -26.75 -22.96
C LEU A 889 -5.59 -25.47 -22.15
N ILE A 890 -6.44 -24.46 -22.30
CA ILE A 890 -6.41 -23.24 -21.48
C ILE A 890 -7.73 -23.03 -20.73
N GLY A 891 -7.65 -22.79 -19.42
CA GLY A 891 -8.81 -22.64 -18.55
C GLY A 891 -8.41 -22.52 -17.07
N PRO A 892 -9.37 -22.48 -16.13
CA PRO A 892 -10.80 -22.55 -16.36
C PRO A 892 -11.42 -21.21 -16.80
N ASP A 893 -12.47 -21.29 -17.62
CA ASP A 893 -13.36 -20.17 -17.92
C ASP A 893 -14.22 -19.75 -16.69
N GLY A 894 -15.32 -19.02 -16.90
CA GLY A 894 -16.23 -18.63 -15.81
C GLY A 894 -17.08 -19.77 -15.23
N LEU A 895 -17.19 -20.89 -15.96
CA LEU A 895 -18.02 -22.05 -15.64
C LEU A 895 -17.19 -23.24 -15.12
N GLY A 896 -15.91 -23.32 -15.48
CA GLY A 896 -14.98 -24.40 -15.14
C GLY A 896 -14.37 -25.12 -16.35
N ASN A 897 -14.73 -24.73 -17.58
CA ASN A 897 -14.31 -25.42 -18.80
C ASN A 897 -12.92 -25.01 -19.26
N PHE A 898 -12.32 -25.85 -20.10
CA PHE A 898 -11.03 -25.62 -20.76
C PHE A 898 -11.21 -25.58 -22.28
N ILE A 899 -10.55 -24.61 -22.93
CA ILE A 899 -10.58 -24.40 -24.37
C ILE A 899 -9.34 -25.06 -24.98
N SER A 900 -9.51 -25.91 -26.00
CA SER A 900 -8.39 -26.47 -26.75
C SER A 900 -7.83 -25.44 -27.75
N THR A 901 -6.52 -25.26 -27.73
CA THR A 901 -5.77 -24.32 -28.57
C THR A 901 -4.41 -24.92 -28.96
N GLN A 902 -3.62 -24.16 -29.71
CA GLN A 902 -2.27 -24.52 -30.13
C GLN A 902 -1.33 -23.36 -29.81
N ILE A 903 -0.13 -23.65 -29.31
CA ILE A 903 0.92 -22.65 -29.16
C ILE A 903 1.46 -22.31 -30.56
N ARG A 904 1.28 -21.06 -30.99
CA ARG A 904 1.74 -20.54 -32.30
C ARG A 904 3.24 -20.25 -32.30
N SER A 905 3.73 -19.69 -31.20
CA SER A 905 5.13 -19.34 -30.96
C SER A 905 5.38 -19.15 -29.47
N ILE A 906 6.63 -19.33 -29.05
CA ILE A 906 7.09 -19.10 -27.68
C ILE A 906 8.17 -18.02 -27.69
N GLU A 907 8.13 -17.12 -26.71
CA GLU A 907 9.17 -16.11 -26.48
C GLU A 907 9.67 -16.16 -25.02
N ARG A 908 10.99 -16.22 -24.85
CA ARG A 908 11.66 -15.92 -23.57
C ARG A 908 12.31 -14.54 -23.67
N LYS A 909 11.98 -13.63 -22.76
CA LYS A 909 12.60 -12.29 -22.66
C LYS A 909 12.62 -11.48 -23.97
N ARG A 910 11.56 -11.63 -24.80
CA ARG A 910 11.36 -11.06 -26.16
C ARG A 910 12.22 -11.68 -27.28
N ILE A 911 12.77 -12.87 -27.05
CA ILE A 911 13.49 -13.67 -28.05
C ILE A 911 12.64 -14.91 -28.33
N GLY A 912 12.38 -15.21 -29.60
CA GLY A 912 11.68 -16.43 -30.00
C GLY A 912 12.51 -17.68 -29.68
N VAL A 913 11.89 -18.70 -29.10
CA VAL A 913 12.52 -19.99 -28.77
C VAL A 913 11.63 -21.16 -29.23
N PRO A 914 12.19 -22.30 -29.67
CA PRO A 914 11.40 -23.47 -30.04
C PRO A 914 10.73 -24.16 -28.84
N GLY A 915 11.32 -24.13 -27.64
CA GLY A 915 10.73 -24.75 -26.44
C GLY A 915 11.03 -24.00 -25.14
N VAL A 916 10.37 -24.41 -24.05
CA VAL A 916 10.66 -23.98 -22.67
C VAL A 916 10.46 -25.11 -21.66
N THR A 917 11.25 -25.09 -20.60
CA THR A 917 11.27 -26.10 -19.53
C THR A 917 10.78 -25.56 -18.18
N ALA A 918 10.50 -26.46 -17.25
CA ALA A 918 10.09 -26.13 -15.88
C ALA A 918 11.06 -25.17 -15.19
N GLY A 919 10.52 -24.12 -14.57
CA GLY A 919 11.27 -23.04 -13.96
C GLY A 919 11.66 -21.91 -14.90
N GLN A 920 11.26 -21.91 -16.17
CA GLN A 920 11.52 -20.82 -17.11
C GLN A 920 10.35 -19.81 -17.21
N SER A 921 10.69 -18.52 -17.34
CA SER A 921 9.75 -17.41 -17.56
C SER A 921 9.48 -17.25 -19.06
N ALA A 922 8.22 -17.38 -19.50
CA ALA A 922 7.86 -17.49 -20.92
C ALA A 922 6.58 -16.74 -21.30
N SER A 923 6.46 -16.39 -22.60
CA SER A 923 5.25 -15.89 -23.25
C SER A 923 4.85 -16.79 -24.42
N PHE A 924 3.56 -17.14 -24.52
CA PHE A 924 3.01 -18.00 -25.58
C PHE A 924 1.96 -17.25 -26.40
N ALA A 925 2.10 -17.24 -27.72
CA ALA A 925 1.05 -16.79 -28.63
C ALA A 925 0.04 -17.93 -28.87
N LEU A 926 -1.24 -17.69 -28.62
CA LEU A 926 -2.28 -18.74 -28.69
C LEU A 926 -3.08 -18.66 -30.01
N ARG A 927 -3.24 -19.81 -30.67
CA ARG A 927 -3.94 -19.90 -31.97
C ARG A 927 -5.47 -19.93 -31.79
N LYS A 928 -6.18 -19.12 -32.59
CA LYS A 928 -7.67 -19.01 -32.63
C LYS A 928 -8.37 -18.56 -31.33
N VAL A 929 -7.65 -18.23 -30.26
CA VAL A 929 -8.22 -17.74 -28.99
C VAL A 929 -8.28 -16.21 -28.98
N ARG A 930 -9.42 -15.61 -28.60
CA ARG A 930 -9.58 -14.15 -28.55
C ARG A 930 -9.22 -13.60 -27.18
N ARG A 931 -8.78 -12.33 -27.13
CA ARG A 931 -8.26 -11.71 -25.90
C ARG A 931 -9.24 -11.74 -24.72
N ARG A 932 -10.55 -11.69 -24.97
CA ARG A 932 -11.62 -11.78 -23.96
C ARG A 932 -11.87 -13.18 -23.41
N ASP A 933 -11.45 -14.22 -24.14
CA ASP A 933 -11.63 -15.62 -23.74
C ASP A 933 -10.54 -16.07 -22.74
N VAL A 934 -9.60 -15.17 -22.36
CA VAL A 934 -8.44 -15.47 -21.49
C VAL A 934 -8.24 -14.42 -20.40
N ARG A 935 -7.95 -14.89 -19.18
CA ARG A 935 -7.75 -14.07 -17.97
C ARG A 935 -6.50 -14.49 -17.18
N LYS A 936 -6.09 -13.64 -16.25
CA LYS A 936 -5.15 -14.02 -15.18
C LYS A 936 -5.75 -15.10 -14.28
N GLY A 937 -4.92 -16.01 -13.77
CA GLY A 937 -5.36 -17.12 -12.93
C GLY A 937 -5.89 -18.35 -13.68
N MET A 938 -5.89 -18.32 -15.02
CA MET A 938 -5.96 -19.54 -15.82
C MET A 938 -4.62 -20.29 -15.79
N VAL A 939 -4.65 -21.57 -16.12
CA VAL A 939 -3.49 -22.40 -16.44
C VAL A 939 -3.52 -22.81 -17.92
N VAL A 940 -2.34 -23.13 -18.45
CA VAL A 940 -2.17 -23.85 -19.71
C VAL A 940 -1.61 -25.23 -19.38
N LEU A 941 -2.24 -26.27 -19.92
CA LEU A 941 -1.97 -27.68 -19.64
C LEU A 941 -1.84 -28.45 -20.96
N PRO A 942 -1.13 -29.59 -21.02
CA PRO A 942 -1.09 -30.44 -22.20
C PRO A 942 -2.50 -30.98 -22.50
N LYS A 943 -2.77 -31.24 -23.78
CA LYS A 943 -3.99 -31.92 -24.21
C LYS A 943 -3.78 -33.43 -24.16
N THR A 944 -4.14 -34.06 -23.05
CA THR A 944 -4.06 -35.52 -22.84
C THR A 944 -5.40 -36.21 -23.09
N ASP A 945 -5.35 -37.47 -23.52
CA ASP A 945 -6.52 -38.33 -23.71
C ASP A 945 -6.99 -38.91 -22.36
N GLU A 946 -7.81 -38.12 -21.67
CA GLU A 946 -8.50 -38.39 -20.38
C GLU A 946 -7.63 -38.47 -19.09
N PRO A 947 -8.22 -38.17 -17.92
CA PRO A 947 -9.44 -37.37 -17.72
C PRO A 947 -9.17 -35.86 -17.94
N PRO A 948 -10.17 -35.06 -18.32
CA PRO A 948 -9.98 -33.62 -18.49
C PRO A 948 -9.65 -32.91 -17.16
N PRO A 949 -8.86 -31.82 -17.18
CA PRO A 949 -8.44 -31.13 -15.96
C PRO A 949 -9.64 -30.55 -15.19
N LYS A 950 -9.76 -30.92 -13.91
CA LYS A 950 -10.88 -30.52 -13.05
C LYS A 950 -10.59 -29.18 -12.38
N ALA A 951 -11.37 -28.15 -12.70
CA ALA A 951 -11.43 -26.93 -11.90
C ALA A 951 -12.43 -27.11 -10.75
N SER A 952 -12.11 -26.59 -9.56
CA SER A 952 -12.99 -26.74 -8.39
C SER A 952 -13.47 -25.40 -7.83
N ARG A 953 -14.65 -25.44 -7.21
CA ARG A 953 -15.23 -24.36 -6.42
C ARG A 953 -14.99 -24.51 -4.92
N GLN A 954 -14.53 -25.66 -4.44
CA GLN A 954 -14.41 -25.97 -3.01
C GLN A 954 -13.09 -26.69 -2.74
N PHE A 955 -12.49 -26.51 -1.57
CA PHE A 955 -11.27 -27.22 -1.17
C PHE A 955 -11.06 -27.13 0.34
N VAL A 956 -10.30 -28.07 0.90
CA VAL A 956 -9.86 -28.04 2.30
C VAL A 956 -8.41 -27.57 2.37
N ALA A 957 -8.10 -26.69 3.33
CA ALA A 957 -6.74 -26.25 3.60
C ALA A 957 -6.44 -26.21 5.11
N GLU A 958 -5.19 -26.48 5.47
CA GLU A 958 -4.66 -26.17 6.80
C GLU A 958 -4.25 -24.71 6.80
N VAL A 959 -4.85 -23.90 7.67
CA VAL A 959 -4.64 -22.46 7.73
C VAL A 959 -4.26 -21.95 9.11
N MET A 960 -3.62 -20.79 9.09
CA MET A 960 -3.22 -19.96 10.21
C MET A 960 -4.03 -18.67 10.25
N ILE A 961 -4.27 -18.14 11.44
CA ILE A 961 -4.63 -16.73 11.62
C ILE A 961 -3.43 -15.95 12.19
N LEU A 962 -2.86 -15.02 11.42
CA LEU A 962 -1.74 -14.17 11.85
C LEU A 962 -2.18 -12.97 12.70
N SER A 963 -3.26 -12.30 12.29
CA SER A 963 -3.74 -11.08 12.94
C SER A 963 -5.18 -10.78 12.52
N HIS A 964 -6.11 -11.05 13.43
CA HIS A 964 -7.54 -10.84 13.26
C HIS A 964 -8.17 -10.37 14.58
N ALA A 965 -8.77 -9.17 14.59
CA ALA A 965 -9.27 -8.52 15.80
C ALA A 965 -10.62 -9.08 16.31
N THR A 966 -11.30 -9.88 15.50
CA THR A 966 -12.56 -10.56 15.82
C THR A 966 -12.41 -12.07 15.60
N THR A 967 -13.46 -12.84 15.85
CA THR A 967 -13.46 -14.30 15.73
C THR A 967 -13.90 -14.74 14.33
N ILE A 968 -13.14 -15.65 13.71
CA ILE A 968 -13.48 -16.26 12.42
C ILE A 968 -14.41 -17.46 12.67
N ARG A 969 -15.47 -17.57 11.85
CA ARG A 969 -16.57 -18.55 11.94
C ARG A 969 -16.99 -19.03 10.54
N LYS A 970 -17.86 -20.05 10.46
CA LYS A 970 -18.58 -20.42 9.23
C LYS A 970 -19.18 -19.17 8.57
N ARG A 971 -19.20 -19.11 7.23
CA ARG A 971 -19.63 -17.98 6.38
C ARG A 971 -18.74 -16.72 6.36
N TYR A 972 -17.63 -16.64 7.11
CA TYR A 972 -16.66 -15.54 6.95
C TYR A 972 -16.13 -15.48 5.51
N GLN A 973 -15.99 -14.26 4.95
CA GLN A 973 -15.50 -14.04 3.58
C GLN A 973 -14.22 -13.21 3.57
N ALA A 974 -13.24 -13.63 2.78
CA ALA A 974 -11.98 -12.93 2.59
C ALA A 974 -11.51 -13.03 1.13
N MET A 975 -10.61 -12.13 0.71
CA MET A 975 -9.91 -12.27 -0.57
C MET A 975 -8.81 -13.32 -0.41
N LEU A 976 -8.97 -14.43 -1.11
CA LEU A 976 -7.96 -15.49 -1.21
C LEU A 976 -7.00 -15.20 -2.37
N HIS A 977 -5.74 -15.54 -2.17
CA HIS A 977 -4.73 -15.64 -3.21
C HIS A 977 -4.11 -17.05 -3.21
N VAL A 978 -3.97 -17.65 -4.40
CA VAL A 978 -3.31 -18.95 -4.64
C VAL A 978 -2.57 -18.84 -5.98
N GLY A 979 -1.24 -18.76 -5.96
CA GLY A 979 -0.48 -18.39 -7.16
C GLY A 979 -1.01 -17.10 -7.81
N PRO A 980 -1.30 -17.08 -9.13
CA PRO A 980 -1.93 -15.92 -9.80
C PRO A 980 -3.43 -15.74 -9.51
N VAL A 981 -4.12 -16.71 -8.91
CA VAL A 981 -5.55 -16.61 -8.60
C VAL A 981 -5.77 -15.59 -7.47
N SER A 982 -6.72 -14.67 -7.65
CA SER A 982 -7.11 -13.69 -6.63
C SER A 982 -8.62 -13.46 -6.65
N GLN A 983 -9.34 -14.07 -5.71
CA GLN A 983 -10.82 -14.10 -5.69
C GLN A 983 -11.36 -14.15 -4.25
N THR A 984 -12.58 -13.64 -4.04
CA THR A 984 -13.28 -13.80 -2.76
C THR A 984 -13.66 -15.27 -2.52
N CYS A 985 -13.35 -15.77 -1.33
CA CYS A 985 -13.76 -17.08 -0.84
C CYS A 985 -14.56 -16.94 0.46
N SER A 986 -15.60 -17.75 0.59
CA SER A 986 -16.33 -17.95 1.86
C SER A 986 -15.83 -19.20 2.55
N ILE A 987 -15.58 -19.14 3.85
CA ILE A 987 -15.42 -20.33 4.68
C ILE A 987 -16.77 -21.04 4.79
N ILE A 988 -16.83 -22.32 4.44
CA ILE A 988 -18.05 -23.13 4.51
C ILE A 988 -18.08 -24.03 5.75
N ASP A 989 -16.93 -24.56 6.17
CA ASP A 989 -16.79 -25.42 7.35
C ASP A 989 -15.40 -25.28 7.97
N LEU A 990 -15.26 -25.65 9.25
CA LEU A 990 -14.02 -25.58 10.03
C LEU A 990 -13.95 -26.76 11.00
N ASP A 991 -12.73 -27.14 11.41
CA ASP A 991 -12.51 -28.15 12.46
C ASP A 991 -13.04 -27.74 13.86
N ARG A 992 -13.48 -26.49 14.04
CA ARG A 992 -13.99 -25.93 15.31
C ARG A 992 -14.99 -24.79 15.09
N GLU A 993 -15.82 -24.55 16.09
CA GLU A 993 -16.84 -23.48 16.10
C GLU A 993 -16.26 -22.07 15.84
N THR A 994 -15.06 -21.79 16.36
CA THR A 994 -14.41 -20.48 16.28
C THR A 994 -12.88 -20.57 16.13
N VAL A 995 -12.32 -19.77 15.21
CA VAL A 995 -10.86 -19.63 15.02
C VAL A 995 -10.44 -18.20 15.35
N ARG A 996 -9.36 -18.06 16.13
CA ARG A 996 -8.82 -16.79 16.65
C ARG A 996 -7.39 -16.57 16.14
N THR A 997 -6.85 -15.38 16.39
CA THR A 997 -5.44 -15.07 16.11
C THR A 997 -4.50 -16.03 16.84
N GLY A 998 -3.48 -16.56 16.15
CA GLY A 998 -2.55 -17.58 16.64
C GLY A 998 -2.96 -19.01 16.28
N ASP A 999 -4.26 -19.27 16.06
CA ASP A 999 -4.75 -20.62 15.81
C ASP A 999 -4.27 -21.19 14.46
N ARG A 1000 -4.06 -22.51 14.47
CA ARG A 1000 -4.05 -23.39 13.30
C ARG A 1000 -5.35 -24.17 13.23
N ALA A 1001 -6.01 -24.18 12.08
CA ALA A 1001 -7.26 -24.90 11.85
C ALA A 1001 -7.31 -25.52 10.44
N LEU A 1002 -7.97 -26.68 10.31
CA LEU A 1002 -8.46 -27.13 9.01
C LEU A 1002 -9.74 -26.35 8.66
N VAL A 1003 -9.77 -25.80 7.46
CA VAL A 1003 -10.84 -24.92 6.98
C VAL A 1003 -11.22 -25.29 5.56
N ALA A 1004 -12.51 -25.52 5.33
CA ALA A 1004 -13.07 -25.70 4.01
C ALA A 1004 -13.49 -24.35 3.43
N PHE A 1005 -12.98 -24.03 2.24
CA PHE A 1005 -13.25 -22.80 1.51
C PHE A 1005 -14.13 -23.07 0.29
N LYS A 1006 -14.92 -22.07 -0.09
CA LYS A 1006 -15.68 -22.03 -1.34
C LYS A 1006 -15.41 -20.74 -2.11
N PHE A 1007 -15.00 -20.88 -3.37
CA PHE A 1007 -14.83 -19.78 -4.32
C PHE A 1007 -16.20 -19.16 -4.67
N VAL A 1008 -16.36 -17.86 -4.44
CA VAL A 1008 -17.66 -17.18 -4.53
C VAL A 1008 -18.11 -16.93 -5.98
N GLN A 1009 -17.22 -16.51 -6.88
CA GLN A 1009 -17.59 -16.16 -8.26
C GLN A 1009 -17.60 -17.38 -9.19
N ARG A 1010 -16.41 -17.93 -9.50
CA ARG A 1010 -16.19 -19.04 -10.45
C ARG A 1010 -15.30 -20.13 -9.85
N PRO A 1011 -15.28 -21.37 -10.38
CA PRO A 1011 -14.22 -22.33 -10.09
C PRO A 1011 -12.85 -21.80 -10.54
N GLU A 1012 -11.80 -22.33 -9.92
CA GLU A 1012 -10.40 -22.06 -10.24
C GLU A 1012 -9.62 -23.40 -10.25
N TYR A 1013 -8.46 -23.44 -10.90
CA TYR A 1013 -7.58 -24.62 -10.88
C TYR A 1013 -6.55 -24.47 -9.77
N ILE A 1014 -6.48 -25.45 -8.87
CA ILE A 1014 -5.65 -25.49 -7.67
C ILE A 1014 -5.27 -26.94 -7.36
N LEU A 1015 -4.11 -27.17 -6.75
CA LEU A 1015 -3.60 -28.51 -6.43
C LEU A 1015 -3.28 -28.67 -4.93
N PRO A 1016 -3.32 -29.90 -4.37
CA PRO A 1016 -2.80 -30.18 -3.04
C PRO A 1016 -1.35 -29.73 -2.91
N GLY A 1017 -1.01 -29.06 -1.82
CA GLY A 1017 0.32 -28.47 -1.61
C GLY A 1017 0.45 -27.02 -2.07
N ASP A 1018 -0.49 -26.47 -2.85
CA ASP A 1018 -0.44 -25.05 -3.22
C ASP A 1018 -0.54 -24.16 -1.96
N LYS A 1019 0.36 -23.16 -1.89
CA LYS A 1019 0.42 -22.18 -0.80
C LYS A 1019 -0.66 -21.11 -1.01
N LEU A 1020 -1.44 -20.84 0.04
CA LEU A 1020 -2.51 -19.84 0.02
C LEU A 1020 -2.29 -18.72 1.03
N LEU A 1021 -2.88 -17.57 0.73
CA LEU A 1021 -2.82 -16.34 1.53
C LEU A 1021 -4.21 -15.68 1.48
N PHE A 1022 -4.88 -15.50 2.63
CA PHE A 1022 -6.18 -14.82 2.67
C PHE A 1022 -6.15 -13.51 3.46
N ARG A 1023 -6.90 -12.55 2.94
CA ARG A 1023 -6.71 -11.12 3.21
C ARG A 1023 -8.04 -10.37 3.27
N GLU A 1024 -8.05 -9.33 4.10
CA GLU A 1024 -9.14 -8.36 4.22
C GLU A 1024 -8.44 -7.03 4.58
N GLY A 1025 -8.10 -6.26 3.54
CA GLY A 1025 -7.09 -5.20 3.60
C GLY A 1025 -5.69 -5.78 3.81
N ARG A 1026 -5.38 -6.13 5.05
CA ARG A 1026 -4.11 -6.77 5.46
C ARG A 1026 -4.18 -8.28 5.40
N THR A 1027 -3.02 -8.92 5.50
CA THR A 1027 -2.90 -10.36 5.64
C THR A 1027 -3.54 -10.83 6.94
N LYS A 1028 -4.56 -11.69 6.82
CA LYS A 1028 -5.26 -12.28 7.97
C LYS A 1028 -4.73 -13.67 8.28
N GLY A 1029 -4.43 -14.44 7.24
CA GLY A 1029 -4.01 -15.82 7.38
C GLY A 1029 -3.29 -16.38 6.16
N LEU A 1030 -2.68 -17.54 6.40
CA LEU A 1030 -1.80 -18.29 5.50
C LEU A 1030 -2.23 -19.75 5.52
N GLY A 1031 -1.92 -20.52 4.49
CA GLY A 1031 -2.17 -21.95 4.55
C GLY A 1031 -1.60 -22.74 3.39
N VAL A 1032 -1.93 -24.03 3.39
CA VAL A 1032 -1.60 -24.97 2.31
C VAL A 1032 -2.84 -25.78 1.99
N VAL A 1033 -3.19 -25.86 0.71
CA VAL A 1033 -4.29 -26.71 0.22
C VAL A 1033 -3.97 -28.18 0.55
N LYS A 1034 -4.93 -28.90 1.14
CA LYS A 1034 -4.82 -30.31 1.51
C LYS A 1034 -5.51 -31.20 0.50
N GLU A 1035 -6.75 -30.87 0.18
CA GLU A 1035 -7.66 -31.68 -0.61
C GLU A 1035 -8.46 -30.77 -1.55
N ILE A 1036 -8.61 -31.17 -2.82
CA ILE A 1036 -9.51 -30.52 -3.77
C ILE A 1036 -10.92 -31.06 -3.52
N ASP A 1037 -11.92 -30.19 -3.68
CA ASP A 1037 -13.31 -30.42 -3.28
C ASP A 1037 -13.48 -30.56 -1.75
N TYR A 1038 -14.73 -30.56 -1.30
CA TYR A 1038 -15.12 -30.78 0.09
C TYR A 1038 -16.46 -31.51 0.09
N ASP A 1039 -16.50 -32.65 0.77
CA ASP A 1039 -17.68 -33.48 0.92
C ASP A 1039 -18.44 -33.10 2.20
N GLY A 1040 -19.57 -32.41 2.06
CA GLY A 1040 -20.43 -32.02 3.18
C GLY A 1040 -21.10 -33.20 3.93
N SER A 1041 -20.97 -34.43 3.44
CA SER A 1041 -21.30 -35.64 4.22
C SER A 1041 -20.25 -35.94 5.30
N ARG A 1042 -19.01 -35.46 5.12
CA ARG A 1042 -17.85 -35.63 6.01
C ARG A 1042 -17.39 -34.27 6.55
N PRO A 1043 -18.11 -33.68 7.52
CA PRO A 1043 -17.72 -32.39 8.10
C PRO A 1043 -16.35 -32.45 8.78
N LEU A 1044 -15.64 -31.32 8.79
CA LEU A 1044 -14.36 -31.16 9.49
C LEU A 1044 -14.53 -31.27 11.01
N ASN A 1045 -15.73 -30.98 11.53
CA ASN A 1045 -16.12 -31.27 12.91
C ASN A 1045 -17.43 -32.09 12.97
N PRO A 1046 -17.35 -33.43 13.11
CA PRO A 1046 -18.52 -34.30 13.20
C PRO A 1046 -19.41 -34.05 14.42
N ALA A 1047 -18.84 -33.67 15.57
CA ALA A 1047 -19.60 -33.43 16.79
C ALA A 1047 -20.48 -32.18 16.66
N MET A 1048 -19.91 -31.08 16.18
CA MET A 1048 -20.64 -29.83 15.94
C MET A 1048 -21.76 -30.01 14.91
N LYS A 1049 -21.57 -30.84 13.88
CA LYS A 1049 -22.65 -31.15 12.93
C LYS A 1049 -23.76 -31.99 13.58
N ALA A 1050 -23.42 -32.95 14.43
CA ALA A 1050 -24.44 -33.71 15.18
C ALA A 1050 -25.26 -32.81 16.11
N GLU A 1051 -24.66 -31.77 16.71
CA GLU A 1051 -25.39 -30.74 17.47
C GLU A 1051 -26.25 -29.83 16.58
N GLU A 1052 -25.75 -29.40 15.41
CA GLU A 1052 -26.53 -28.63 14.43
C GLU A 1052 -27.73 -29.42 13.89
N ASP A 1053 -27.57 -30.71 13.57
CA ASP A 1053 -28.62 -31.61 13.08
C ASP A 1053 -29.63 -31.97 14.21
N ALA A 1054 -29.16 -32.13 15.46
CA ALA A 1054 -30.03 -32.31 16.63
C ALA A 1054 -30.87 -31.06 16.95
N ALA A 1055 -30.30 -29.86 16.79
CA ALA A 1055 -31.02 -28.59 16.95
C ALA A 1055 -31.98 -28.31 15.78
N GLY A 1056 -31.62 -28.76 14.56
CA GLY A 1056 -32.47 -28.67 13.37
C GLY A 1056 -33.70 -29.57 13.43
N SER A 1057 -33.53 -30.83 13.87
CA SER A 1057 -34.61 -31.83 13.94
C SER A 1057 -35.73 -31.54 14.95
N GLN A 1058 -35.59 -30.49 15.78
CA GLN A 1058 -36.65 -30.00 16.68
C GLN A 1058 -37.58 -28.94 16.06
N ARG A 1059 -37.32 -28.52 14.81
CA ARG A 1059 -38.10 -27.50 14.10
C ARG A 1059 -38.82 -28.09 12.89
N ASP A 1060 -40.04 -27.64 12.65
CA ASP A 1060 -40.78 -27.99 11.43
C ASP A 1060 -40.36 -27.10 10.24
N ALA A 1061 -40.85 -27.42 9.04
CA ALA A 1061 -40.36 -26.86 7.76
C ALA A 1061 -40.46 -25.31 7.62
N GLU A 1062 -41.23 -24.65 8.47
CA GLU A 1062 -41.38 -23.17 8.51
C GLU A 1062 -40.52 -22.51 9.63
N GLY A 1063 -39.76 -23.29 10.41
CA GLY A 1063 -38.72 -22.81 11.33
C GLY A 1063 -39.13 -22.68 12.81
N GLU A 1064 -40.39 -22.93 13.16
CA GLU A 1064 -40.86 -22.93 14.56
C GLU A 1064 -40.52 -24.25 15.31
N PRO A 1065 -40.28 -24.20 16.64
CA PRO A 1065 -40.00 -25.37 17.46
C PRO A 1065 -41.26 -26.17 17.81
N ARG A 1066 -41.16 -27.50 17.84
CA ARG A 1066 -42.28 -28.40 18.16
C ARG A 1066 -42.70 -28.37 19.64
N LEU A 1067 -43.79 -27.66 19.93
CA LEU A 1067 -44.44 -27.64 21.25
C LEU A 1067 -45.10 -28.99 21.62
N THR A 1068 -44.95 -29.40 22.88
CA THR A 1068 -45.51 -30.66 23.41
C THR A 1068 -47.03 -30.59 23.63
N LYS A 1069 -47.67 -31.75 23.86
CA LYS A 1069 -49.13 -31.82 24.10
C LYS A 1069 -49.57 -31.01 25.33
N GLU A 1070 -48.74 -30.92 26.37
CA GLU A 1070 -49.03 -30.20 27.60
C GLU A 1070 -48.98 -28.68 27.39
N GLN A 1071 -47.97 -28.19 26.64
CA GLN A 1071 -47.85 -26.78 26.27
C GLN A 1071 -49.04 -26.30 25.41
N LYS A 1072 -49.63 -27.19 24.59
CA LYS A 1072 -50.86 -26.91 23.84
C LYS A 1072 -52.12 -26.83 24.72
N ALA A 1073 -52.13 -27.48 25.89
CA ALA A 1073 -53.24 -27.36 26.84
C ALA A 1073 -53.21 -26.02 27.58
N GLU A 1074 -52.05 -25.57 28.06
CA GLU A 1074 -51.89 -24.26 28.73
C GLU A 1074 -52.30 -23.09 27.82
N MET A 1075 -51.92 -23.12 26.53
CA MET A 1075 -52.33 -22.07 25.58
C MET A 1075 -53.83 -22.03 25.31
N HIS A 1076 -54.56 -23.14 25.51
CA HIS A 1076 -56.01 -23.14 25.33
C HIS A 1076 -56.72 -22.44 26.51
N GLY A 1077 -56.32 -22.73 27.75
CA GLY A 1077 -56.87 -22.05 28.93
C GLY A 1077 -56.65 -20.53 28.93
N LYS A 1078 -55.46 -20.08 28.52
CA LYS A 1078 -55.11 -18.65 28.43
C LYS A 1078 -55.81 -17.88 27.28
N LYS A 1079 -56.53 -18.58 26.37
CA LYS A 1079 -57.37 -17.91 25.35
C LYS A 1079 -58.74 -17.50 25.88
N ASP A 1080 -59.38 -18.32 26.72
CA ASP A 1080 -60.74 -18.05 27.20
C ASP A 1080 -60.80 -16.90 28.22
N GLU A 1081 -59.73 -16.66 28.99
CA GLU A 1081 -59.63 -15.47 29.85
C GLU A 1081 -59.52 -14.17 29.04
N ARG A 1082 -58.80 -14.19 27.90
CA ARG A 1082 -58.58 -12.98 27.08
C ARG A 1082 -59.83 -12.49 26.37
N MET A 1083 -60.77 -13.36 25.99
CA MET A 1083 -62.03 -12.92 25.36
C MET A 1083 -63.00 -12.19 26.31
N LYS A 1084 -62.84 -12.29 27.64
CA LYS A 1084 -63.74 -11.62 28.60
C LYS A 1084 -63.45 -10.12 28.82
N TYR A 1085 -62.34 -9.60 28.31
CA TYR A 1085 -61.87 -8.23 28.63
C TYR A 1085 -62.04 -7.18 27.52
N GLN A 1086 -62.64 -7.50 26.36
CA GLN A 1086 -62.70 -6.58 25.21
C GLN A 1086 -64.09 -6.07 24.80
N THR A 1087 -65.19 -6.50 25.43
CA THR A 1087 -66.57 -6.11 25.05
C THR A 1087 -67.24 -5.19 26.08
N GLY A 1088 -66.54 -4.14 26.53
CA GLY A 1088 -66.81 -3.51 27.82
C GLY A 1088 -67.09 -2.00 27.94
N THR A 1089 -66.78 -1.13 26.95
CA THR A 1089 -66.97 0.33 27.16
C THR A 1089 -67.27 1.15 25.90
N THR A 1090 -68.54 1.31 25.52
CA THR A 1090 -68.99 2.40 24.63
C THR A 1090 -70.48 2.73 24.82
N ARG A 1091 -70.88 3.43 25.91
CA ARG A 1091 -72.22 4.05 26.05
C ARG A 1091 -72.38 4.96 27.29
N LYS A 1092 -71.87 6.19 27.21
CA LYS A 1092 -72.57 7.45 27.55
C LYS A 1092 -71.71 8.64 27.20
#